data_AF-A0A2T1CLQ0-F1
#
_entry.id   AF-A0A2T1CLQ0-F1
#
_cell.length_a   1.000
_cell.length_b   1.000
_cell.length_c   1.000
_cell.angle_alpha   90.00
_cell.angle_beta   90.00
_cell.angle_gamma   90.00
#
_symmetry.space_group_name_H-M   'P 1'
#
loop_
_entity.id
_entity.type
_entity.pdbx_description
1 polymer ?
#
loop_
_entity_poly.entity_id
_entity_poly.type
_entity_poly.pdbx_seq_one_letter_code
_entity_poly.pdbx_strand_id
1 'polypeptide(L)'
;MNINRDKHNLISQVLLTVLTVSGVAIFSGQTVTAQTNLQSYRILVNSDRDTINPDQSLTLREAIEIVNNTLTWDDLSAAEQKQVTVINQPQASQIEFALAAPIKIELQETLPPLLSPGLVIDGTTHPNYDSKKIATVEIPIPIPVVSLTAAEGKNVFRGLTISGDRITVKGLSIHGFSQPNQPTDTTPGADIVIGSRLPVSEDLSAFLPDHPPQNVEIIDNWLGLPPDESLNSIPSSFGIWLFDGVNTKIQRNRIYHHGGSGILTSVTAQKTQIKANIIVGNGLQGMPHAIYLEGQIQDSQITDNLICGNDGSGVYLFKPEGAIAINHNTIKFNGRRVPSAAVYLIGNDHQVTNNQISWQTGTGVTVTAYPQSDRNLITNNTFNDLEGLSIDLNTRDRDGRVFYQLGDGVNPPRDSRNRKRDTANKSINAPQFLSENFYLIDGKVNIDGLADPGSTVTLYRVKLGIPRKIKEQSPLASQSDNYGPLSEPLTEAVADRDGKFSFTLDNLTPGTIISAIATKPDYGTSEPAFNATINSLNQSKATIERSLSLPNCTTKPVVEIAKPPVQPEIKPSEPIKLNVPRNIHFALDRANISPASAKVLNQIATVLKLYPYMMIELQGHTDFRASDQYNLDLSRRRADATRNYLLQQGVDPARMAILPLGESKLEKPGNTIVDHAYNRRVEVIFHDLRGVDIIFENQDADLQLE
;
A
#
# COMPACT_ATOMS: atom_id res chain seq x y z
N MET A 1 -13.65 26.09 -50.73
CA MET A 1 -13.31 27.19 -49.79
C MET A 1 -12.20 26.70 -48.89
N ASN A 2 -11.18 27.53 -48.74
CA ASN A 2 -9.85 27.23 -48.23
C ASN A 2 -9.69 27.78 -46.80
N ILE A 3 -8.68 27.28 -46.06
CA ILE A 3 -8.16 27.77 -44.74
C ILE A 3 -8.99 27.24 -43.54
N ASN A 4 -8.47 26.49 -42.56
CA ASN A 4 -7.23 26.69 -41.81
C ASN A 4 -6.70 25.37 -41.20
N ARG A 5 -5.38 25.23 -41.23
CA ARG A 5 -4.55 24.16 -40.64
C ARG A 5 -3.79 24.80 -39.47
N ASP A 6 -3.55 24.03 -38.41
CA ASP A 6 -2.71 24.33 -37.23
C ASP A 6 -3.28 25.29 -36.15
N LYS A 7 -3.50 24.76 -34.94
CA LYS A 7 -2.49 24.78 -33.87
C LYS A 7 -3.03 24.13 -32.58
N HIS A 8 -2.57 22.91 -32.34
CA HIS A 8 -2.38 22.34 -31.01
C HIS A 8 -1.35 23.19 -30.24
N ASN A 9 -1.67 23.56 -28.99
CA ASN A 9 -0.77 23.84 -27.85
C ASN A 9 -1.39 24.88 -26.91
N LEU A 10 -2.27 24.45 -26.02
CA LEU A 10 -2.57 25.16 -24.77
C LEU A 10 -3.06 24.12 -23.77
N ILE A 11 -2.64 24.26 -22.50
CA ILE A 11 -2.75 23.32 -21.37
C ILE A 11 -1.54 22.36 -21.24
N SER A 12 -0.36 22.94 -21.04
CA SER A 12 0.69 22.39 -20.17
C SER A 12 1.65 23.52 -19.80
N GLN A 13 1.18 24.46 -18.97
CA GLN A 13 1.99 25.53 -18.40
C GLN A 13 1.46 25.92 -17.02
N VAL A 14 1.87 25.18 -16.00
CA VAL A 14 2.24 25.75 -14.71
C VAL A 14 3.49 24.99 -14.26
N LEU A 15 4.52 25.74 -13.85
CA LEU A 15 5.83 25.29 -13.34
C LEU A 15 7.00 25.19 -14.36
N LEU A 16 7.35 26.32 -15.00
CA LEU A 16 8.75 26.64 -15.28
C LEU A 16 8.90 28.16 -15.46
N THR A 17 9.29 28.86 -14.40
CA THR A 17 9.74 30.26 -14.51
C THR A 17 11.17 30.32 -14.02
N VAL A 18 12.11 30.14 -14.94
CA VAL A 18 13.53 30.45 -14.75
C VAL A 18 13.69 31.94 -15.02
N LEU A 19 14.00 32.72 -13.98
CA LEU A 19 14.42 34.10 -14.12
C LEU A 19 15.91 34.13 -14.49
N THR A 20 16.19 34.34 -15.78
CA THR A 20 17.51 34.75 -16.24
C THR A 20 17.72 36.23 -15.92
N VAL A 21 18.57 36.54 -14.94
CA VAL A 21 19.22 37.85 -14.86
C VAL A 21 20.71 37.64 -15.09
N SER A 22 21.15 38.05 -16.27
CA SER A 22 22.54 38.18 -16.67
C SER A 22 23.26 39.20 -15.80
N GLY A 23 24.19 38.71 -14.97
CA GLY A 23 25.24 39.48 -14.32
C GLY A 23 26.56 38.74 -14.51
N VAL A 24 27.43 39.26 -15.37
CA VAL A 24 28.77 38.75 -15.59
C VAL A 24 29.61 39.06 -14.34
N ALA A 25 29.90 38.04 -13.54
CA ALA A 25 31.00 38.06 -12.58
C ALA A 25 32.04 37.04 -13.07
N ILE A 26 33.16 37.56 -13.58
CA ILE A 26 34.33 36.76 -13.93
C ILE A 26 34.95 36.32 -12.61
N PHE A 27 34.70 35.06 -12.21
CA PHE A 27 35.51 34.39 -11.21
C PHE A 27 36.35 33.34 -11.91
N SER A 28 37.66 33.47 -11.71
CA SER A 28 38.72 32.60 -12.21
C SER A 28 38.41 31.14 -11.89
N GLY A 29 38.36 30.31 -12.93
CA GLY A 29 38.20 28.87 -12.82
C GLY A 29 39.34 28.26 -12.00
N GLN A 30 39.00 27.66 -10.86
CA GLN A 30 39.72 26.50 -10.39
C GLN A 30 39.09 25.28 -11.05
N THR A 31 39.91 24.64 -11.88
CA THR A 31 39.64 23.36 -12.52
C THR A 31 39.32 22.30 -11.47
N VAL A 32 38.19 21.62 -11.66
CA VAL A 32 37.78 20.40 -10.95
C VAL A 32 38.90 19.37 -11.04
N THR A 33 39.52 19.07 -9.92
CA THR A 33 40.35 17.87 -9.77
C THR A 33 39.43 16.73 -9.40
N ALA A 34 39.49 15.64 -10.17
CA ALA A 34 38.79 14.40 -9.88
C ALA A 34 39.10 13.96 -8.43
N GLN A 35 38.07 13.80 -7.60
CA GLN A 35 38.16 13.28 -6.23
C GLN A 35 38.78 11.87 -6.26
N THR A 36 40.11 11.79 -6.16
CA THR A 36 40.87 10.55 -6.32
C THR A 36 41.59 10.11 -5.05
N ASN A 37 41.34 10.74 -3.90
CA ASN A 37 41.87 10.28 -2.60
C ASN A 37 40.93 10.68 -1.44
N LEU A 38 39.70 10.14 -1.40
CA LEU A 38 38.93 10.16 -0.16
C LEU A 38 39.55 9.14 0.80
N GLN A 39 40.03 9.61 1.94
CA GLN A 39 40.52 8.74 3.00
C GLN A 39 39.36 7.90 3.54
N SER A 40 39.55 6.60 3.65
CA SER A 40 38.55 5.69 4.21
C SER A 40 38.78 5.48 5.70
N TYR A 41 37.70 5.34 6.45
CA TYR A 41 37.72 5.24 7.91
C TYR A 41 36.81 4.14 8.42
N ARG A 42 37.23 3.44 9.48
CA ARG A 42 36.33 2.68 10.35
C ARG A 42 36.05 3.55 11.56
N ILE A 43 34.78 3.91 11.77
CA ILE A 43 34.35 4.82 12.83
C ILE A 43 33.39 4.09 13.75
N LEU A 44 33.65 4.14 15.06
CA LEU A 44 32.80 3.56 16.09
C LEU A 44 31.97 4.63 16.79
N VAL A 45 30.68 4.71 16.47
CA VAL A 45 29.72 5.62 17.13
C VAL A 45 29.42 5.08 18.53
N ASN A 46 29.70 5.87 19.56
CA ASN A 46 29.50 5.49 20.96
C ASN A 46 28.62 6.49 21.74
N SER A 47 27.96 7.41 21.04
CA SER A 47 27.06 8.42 21.60
C SER A 47 25.65 8.29 21.02
N ASP A 48 24.64 8.54 21.85
CA ASP A 48 23.23 8.68 21.47
C ASP A 48 22.86 10.14 21.13
N ARG A 49 23.81 11.07 21.30
CA ARG A 49 23.67 12.50 20.99
C ARG A 49 23.82 12.78 19.49
N ASP A 50 23.45 13.99 19.10
CA ASP A 50 23.47 14.47 17.69
C ASP A 50 24.27 15.77 17.50
N THR A 51 24.89 16.32 18.56
CA THR A 51 25.66 17.57 18.47
C THR A 51 27.10 17.31 18.06
N ILE A 52 27.68 18.21 17.25
CA ILE A 52 29.12 18.23 16.95
C ILE A 52 29.82 19.03 18.05
N ASN A 53 30.56 18.37 18.94
CA ASN A 53 31.32 19.03 20.01
C ASN A 53 32.50 18.13 20.42
N PRO A 54 33.74 18.65 20.49
CA PRO A 54 34.88 17.86 20.95
C PRO A 54 34.68 17.41 22.42
N ASP A 55 34.26 16.15 22.62
CA ASP A 55 33.94 15.57 23.91
C ASP A 55 34.47 14.14 24.08
N GLN A 56 33.91 13.32 24.99
CA GLN A 56 34.39 11.96 25.24
C GLN A 56 33.76 10.91 24.31
N SER A 57 32.83 11.31 23.44
CA SER A 57 31.93 10.45 22.69
C SER A 57 31.78 10.95 21.25
N LEU A 58 31.80 10.03 20.29
CA LEU A 58 31.64 10.32 18.88
C LEU A 58 30.20 9.99 18.45
N THR A 59 29.51 10.99 17.91
CA THR A 59 28.12 10.93 17.43
C THR A 59 28.02 10.40 15.99
N LEU A 60 26.82 9.97 15.59
CA LEU A 60 26.57 9.57 14.19
C LEU A 60 26.78 10.75 13.22
N ARG A 61 26.41 11.98 13.62
CA ARG A 61 26.61 13.18 12.81
C ARG A 61 28.09 13.42 12.54
N GLU A 62 28.93 13.38 13.59
CA GLU A 62 30.38 13.50 13.44
C GLU A 62 30.95 12.38 12.57
N ALA A 63 30.49 11.13 12.74
CA ALA A 63 30.92 10.01 11.89
C ALA A 63 30.64 10.28 10.41
N ILE A 64 29.46 10.80 10.08
CA ILE A 64 29.07 11.14 8.70
C ILE A 64 29.92 12.30 8.17
N GLU A 65 30.13 13.35 8.96
CA GLU A 65 30.94 14.52 8.57
C GLU A 65 32.42 14.13 8.35
N ILE A 66 32.97 13.21 9.15
CA ILE A 66 34.34 12.70 8.97
C ILE A 66 34.46 11.94 7.65
N VAL A 67 33.54 11.01 7.34
CA VAL A 67 33.61 10.22 6.10
C VAL A 67 33.31 11.06 4.85
N ASN A 68 32.56 12.16 5.01
CA ASN A 68 32.32 13.17 3.98
C ASN A 68 33.46 14.18 3.85
N ASN A 69 34.47 14.13 4.73
CA ASN A 69 35.61 15.05 4.78
C ASN A 69 35.20 16.52 5.02
N THR A 70 34.16 16.73 5.83
CA THR A 70 33.67 18.04 6.29
C THR A 70 34.01 18.32 7.76
N LEU A 71 34.30 17.28 8.55
CA LEU A 71 34.92 17.38 9.88
C LEU A 71 36.32 16.76 9.86
N THR A 72 37.31 17.47 10.39
CA THR A 72 38.73 17.08 10.32
C THR A 72 39.27 16.55 11.64
N TRP A 73 40.47 15.96 11.62
CA TRP A 73 41.13 15.43 12.83
C TRP A 73 41.34 16.48 13.93
N ASP A 74 41.54 17.75 13.55
CA ASP A 74 41.78 18.86 14.48
C ASP A 74 40.48 19.31 15.19
N ASP A 75 39.33 18.96 14.63
CA ASP A 75 38.01 19.23 15.21
C ASP A 75 37.60 18.17 16.25
N LEU A 76 38.37 17.07 16.36
CA LEU A 76 38.07 15.96 17.26
C LEU A 76 38.92 16.00 18.53
N SER A 77 38.31 15.63 19.65
CA SER A 77 39.01 15.37 20.90
C SER A 77 39.89 14.11 20.81
N ALA A 78 40.88 14.00 21.69
CA ALA A 78 41.71 12.79 21.79
C ALA A 78 40.91 11.51 22.13
N ALA A 79 39.69 11.62 22.66
CA ALA A 79 38.82 10.49 22.95
C ALA A 79 38.04 10.04 21.70
N GLU A 80 37.53 10.98 20.92
CA GLU A 80 36.85 10.75 19.63
C GLU A 80 37.81 10.18 18.59
N GLN A 81 39.03 10.72 18.53
CA GLN A 81 40.11 10.22 17.67
C GLN A 81 40.39 8.73 17.86
N LYS A 82 40.19 8.17 19.07
CA LYS A 82 40.34 6.73 19.34
C LYS A 82 39.22 5.88 18.72
N GLN A 83 38.08 6.47 18.40
CA GLN A 83 36.97 5.81 17.73
C GLN A 83 37.15 5.77 16.20
N VAL A 84 38.11 6.54 15.66
CA VAL A 84 38.38 6.65 14.22
C VAL A 84 39.64 5.88 13.88
N THR A 85 39.52 4.87 13.02
CA THR A 85 40.65 4.11 12.48
C THR A 85 40.78 4.37 10.99
N VAL A 86 41.96 4.77 10.55
CA VAL A 86 42.28 4.94 9.13
C VAL A 86 42.31 3.57 8.44
N ILE A 87 41.52 3.43 7.38
CA ILE A 87 41.51 2.24 6.52
C ILE A 87 42.42 2.51 5.31
N ASN A 88 43.36 1.60 5.06
CA ASN A 88 44.18 1.65 3.86
C ASN A 88 43.36 1.14 2.66
N GLN A 89 43.45 1.86 1.54
CA GLN A 89 42.82 1.49 0.27
C GLN A 89 43.10 0.01 -0.08
N PRO A 90 42.12 -0.75 -0.62
CA PRO A 90 40.93 -0.29 -1.35
C PRO A 90 39.60 -0.35 -0.58
N GLN A 91 39.62 -0.58 0.74
CA GLN A 91 38.39 -0.73 1.53
C GLN A 91 37.69 0.61 1.75
N ALA A 92 36.36 0.62 1.60
CA ALA A 92 35.54 1.82 1.82
C ALA A 92 35.32 2.12 3.31
N SER A 93 34.83 3.32 3.61
CA SER A 93 34.51 3.71 4.99
C SER A 93 33.40 2.86 5.60
N GLN A 94 33.46 2.66 6.90
CA GLN A 94 32.47 1.92 7.68
C GLN A 94 32.13 2.68 8.96
N ILE A 95 30.83 2.88 9.20
CA ILE A 95 30.29 3.42 10.45
C ILE A 95 29.63 2.26 11.20
N GLU A 96 30.11 2.03 12.42
CA GLU A 96 29.68 0.97 13.34
C GLU A 96 29.19 1.58 14.65
N PHE A 97 28.54 0.77 15.49
CA PHE A 97 27.91 1.25 16.73
C PHE A 97 28.36 0.45 17.96
N ALA A 98 28.70 1.16 19.04
CA ALA A 98 29.01 0.60 20.36
C ALA A 98 28.54 1.52 21.51
N LEU A 99 27.36 2.12 21.37
CA LEU A 99 26.72 2.89 22.44
C LEU A 99 26.10 1.98 23.51
N ALA A 100 26.21 2.39 24.78
CA ALA A 100 25.47 1.77 25.87
C ALA A 100 23.98 2.14 25.80
N ALA A 101 23.12 1.38 26.49
CA ALA A 101 21.69 1.69 26.52
C ALA A 101 21.43 3.11 27.09
N PRO A 102 20.50 3.90 26.49
CA PRO A 102 19.59 3.51 25.41
C PRO A 102 20.27 3.45 24.03
N ILE A 103 19.94 2.43 23.24
CA ILE A 103 20.54 2.19 21.92
C ILE A 103 19.70 2.93 20.83
N LYS A 104 19.32 4.16 21.15
CA LYS A 104 18.39 5.01 20.39
C LYS A 104 19.03 6.39 20.24
N ILE A 105 19.31 6.79 19.00
CA ILE A 105 19.86 8.09 18.65
C ILE A 105 18.70 9.04 18.32
N GLU A 106 18.60 10.14 19.06
CA GLU A 106 17.54 11.14 18.90
C GLU A 106 18.05 12.36 18.15
N LEU A 107 17.69 12.43 16.86
CA LEU A 107 18.13 13.49 15.96
C LEU A 107 17.48 14.82 16.33
N GLN A 108 18.31 15.84 16.49
CA GLN A 108 17.90 17.21 16.79
C GLN A 108 17.58 18.00 15.53
N GLU A 109 18.24 17.66 14.42
CA GLU A 109 18.07 18.24 13.09
C GLU A 109 18.38 17.19 12.00
N THR A 110 18.15 17.53 10.73
CA THR A 110 18.41 16.61 9.61
C THR A 110 19.90 16.25 9.54
N LEU A 111 20.23 14.96 9.37
CA LEU A 111 21.61 14.51 9.18
C LEU A 111 22.18 14.96 7.83
N PRO A 112 23.50 15.19 7.72
CA PRO A 112 24.15 15.43 6.43
C PRO A 112 23.94 14.25 5.47
N PRO A 113 23.92 14.48 4.15
CA PRO A 113 23.78 13.40 3.18
C PRO A 113 25.00 12.47 3.20
N LEU A 114 24.78 11.18 2.93
CA LEU A 114 25.85 10.19 2.78
C LEU A 114 26.47 10.32 1.38
N LEU A 115 27.71 10.82 1.31
CA LEU A 115 28.40 11.11 0.05
C LEU A 115 29.56 10.15 -0.24
N SER A 116 30.22 9.64 0.80
CA SER A 116 31.45 8.86 0.70
C SER A 116 31.26 7.54 -0.08
N PRO A 117 31.84 7.37 -1.28
CA PRO A 117 31.54 6.21 -2.12
C PRO A 117 31.92 4.88 -1.47
N GLY A 118 30.98 3.93 -1.45
CA GLY A 118 31.17 2.62 -0.82
C GLY A 118 30.91 2.57 0.68
N LEU A 119 30.51 3.69 1.30
CA LEU A 119 30.24 3.75 2.74
C LEU A 119 29.22 2.70 3.17
N VAL A 120 29.53 2.02 4.27
CA VAL A 120 28.61 1.11 4.96
C VAL A 120 28.25 1.69 6.32
N ILE A 121 26.96 1.92 6.56
CA ILE A 121 26.42 2.14 7.91
C ILE A 121 25.83 0.82 8.38
N ASP A 122 26.48 0.20 9.38
CA ASP A 122 26.18 -1.18 9.78
C ASP A 122 25.76 -1.27 11.26
N GLY A 123 24.45 -1.34 11.49
CA GLY A 123 23.87 -1.62 12.80
C GLY A 123 24.09 -3.06 13.29
N THR A 124 24.48 -3.97 12.39
CA THR A 124 24.67 -5.40 12.72
C THR A 124 26.00 -5.70 13.39
N THR A 125 26.92 -4.73 13.41
CA THR A 125 28.20 -4.82 14.13
C THR A 125 28.05 -4.58 15.63
N HIS A 126 26.90 -4.06 16.07
CA HIS A 126 26.66 -3.79 17.47
C HIS A 126 26.71 -5.11 18.29
N PRO A 127 27.43 -5.17 19.44
CA PRO A 127 27.63 -6.43 20.18
C PRO A 127 26.36 -7.17 20.62
N ASN A 128 25.25 -6.44 20.81
CA ASN A 128 23.96 -7.01 21.19
C ASN A 128 23.08 -7.45 20.01
N TYR A 129 23.54 -7.28 18.77
CA TYR A 129 22.80 -7.72 17.59
C TYR A 129 22.83 -9.25 17.46
N ASP A 130 21.66 -9.86 17.29
CA ASP A 130 21.53 -11.30 17.09
C ASP A 130 20.80 -11.57 15.77
N SER A 131 21.54 -12.10 14.79
CA SER A 131 21.02 -12.45 13.47
C SER A 131 19.98 -13.57 13.49
N LYS A 132 19.86 -14.32 14.59
CA LYS A 132 18.87 -15.40 14.74
C LYS A 132 17.57 -14.91 15.38
N LYS A 133 17.59 -13.74 16.02
CA LYS A 133 16.40 -13.16 16.67
C LYS A 133 15.57 -12.41 15.62
N ILE A 134 14.67 -13.15 14.97
CA ILE A 134 13.74 -12.63 13.96
C ILE A 134 12.39 -12.27 14.58
N ALA A 135 11.67 -11.31 14.00
CA ALA A 135 10.35 -10.90 14.50
C ALA A 135 9.16 -11.58 13.81
N THR A 136 9.38 -12.12 12.61
CA THR A 136 8.34 -12.73 11.77
C THR A 136 8.87 -13.99 11.08
N VAL A 137 8.00 -14.97 10.84
CA VAL A 137 8.38 -16.25 10.20
C VAL A 137 8.37 -16.19 8.68
N GLU A 138 7.57 -15.29 8.09
CA GLU A 138 7.34 -15.23 6.64
C GLU A 138 8.61 -14.85 5.88
N ILE A 139 9.32 -13.84 6.38
CA ILE A 139 10.66 -13.47 5.92
C ILE A 139 11.50 -13.25 7.18
N PRO A 140 12.60 -14.00 7.38
CA PRO A 140 13.40 -13.97 8.59
C PRO A 140 14.29 -12.72 8.62
N ILE A 141 13.72 -11.58 9.00
CA ILE A 141 14.43 -10.30 9.17
C ILE A 141 14.78 -10.14 10.66
N PRO A 142 16.07 -10.02 11.03
CA PRO A 142 16.47 -9.84 12.43
C PRO A 142 15.93 -8.54 13.04
N ILE A 143 15.82 -8.50 14.36
CA ILE A 143 15.44 -7.30 15.11
C ILE A 143 16.66 -6.36 15.22
N PRO A 144 16.61 -5.13 14.68
CA PRO A 144 17.67 -4.14 14.86
C PRO A 144 17.86 -3.79 16.33
N VAL A 145 19.08 -3.42 16.68
CA VAL A 145 19.40 -2.96 18.04
C VAL A 145 19.56 -1.45 18.08
N VAL A 146 20.04 -0.85 16.99
CA VAL A 146 20.25 0.60 16.87
C VAL A 146 19.03 1.25 16.23
N SER A 147 18.46 2.23 16.92
CA SER A 147 17.33 3.04 16.45
C SER A 147 17.73 4.48 16.15
N LEU A 148 17.24 5.01 15.03
CA LEU A 148 17.28 6.43 14.68
C LEU A 148 15.86 6.99 14.70
N THR A 149 15.64 8.07 15.45
CA THR A 149 14.35 8.76 15.52
C THR A 149 14.54 10.26 15.65
N ALA A 150 13.53 11.04 15.25
CA ALA A 150 13.47 12.45 15.61
C ALA A 150 13.36 12.60 17.14
N ALA A 151 14.06 13.57 17.70
CA ALA A 151 13.94 13.94 19.11
C ALA A 151 12.58 14.60 19.38
N GLU A 152 12.08 14.45 20.61
CA GLU A 152 10.79 15.02 21.01
C GLU A 152 10.74 16.54 20.79
N GLY A 153 9.67 17.01 20.13
CA GLY A 153 9.48 18.43 19.82
C GLY A 153 10.39 18.99 18.72
N LYS A 154 11.21 18.16 18.06
CA LYS A 154 12.05 18.57 16.93
C LYS A 154 11.39 18.22 15.60
N ASN A 155 11.54 19.14 14.65
CA ASN A 155 11.04 18.99 13.29
C ASN A 155 12.15 18.39 12.41
N VAL A 156 12.34 17.07 12.51
CA VAL A 156 13.29 16.33 11.65
C VAL A 156 12.50 15.52 10.63
N PHE A 157 12.72 15.81 9.35
CA PHE A 157 11.89 15.26 8.27
C PHE A 157 12.50 14.03 7.61
N ARG A 158 13.80 13.80 7.82
CA ARG A 158 14.51 12.69 7.18
C ARG A 158 15.39 11.98 8.18
N GLY A 159 15.37 10.65 8.13
CA GLY A 159 16.32 9.82 8.86
C GLY A 159 17.68 9.87 8.18
N LEU A 160 17.81 9.23 7.02
CA LEU A 160 19.03 9.22 6.22
C LEU A 160 18.78 9.75 4.81
N THR A 161 19.74 10.51 4.28
CA THR A 161 19.76 10.94 2.87
C THR A 161 20.98 10.33 2.19
N ILE A 162 20.78 9.59 1.10
CA ILE A 162 21.83 8.91 0.36
C ILE A 162 21.99 9.60 -1.00
N SER A 163 23.18 10.17 -1.23
CA SER A 163 23.50 10.84 -2.49
C SER A 163 24.76 10.29 -3.15
N GLY A 164 25.60 9.54 -2.41
CA GLY A 164 26.81 8.89 -2.94
C GLY A 164 26.56 7.51 -3.56
N ASP A 165 27.58 7.01 -4.27
CA ASP A 165 27.57 5.70 -4.92
C ASP A 165 27.94 4.56 -3.95
N ARG A 166 27.41 3.36 -4.20
CA ARG A 166 27.76 2.10 -3.50
C ARG A 166 27.50 2.16 -1.99
N ILE A 167 26.58 3.00 -1.55
CA ILE A 167 26.24 3.17 -0.14
C ILE A 167 25.40 1.99 0.34
N THR A 168 25.75 1.42 1.48
CA THR A 168 24.98 0.36 2.14
C THR A 168 24.47 0.83 3.51
N VAL A 169 23.17 0.69 3.75
CA VAL A 169 22.55 0.92 5.06
C VAL A 169 21.93 -0.39 5.53
N LYS A 170 22.38 -0.91 6.67
CA LYS A 170 21.99 -2.23 7.13
C LYS A 170 21.72 -2.33 8.63
N GLY A 171 20.65 -3.04 8.98
CA GLY A 171 20.40 -3.48 10.35
C GLY A 171 20.01 -2.36 11.32
N LEU A 172 19.38 -1.31 10.82
CA LEU A 172 18.89 -0.18 11.63
C LEU A 172 17.38 -0.21 11.77
N SER A 173 16.89 0.32 12.88
CA SER A 173 15.50 0.78 13.01
C SER A 173 15.47 2.29 12.77
N ILE A 174 14.66 2.76 11.83
CA ILE A 174 14.56 4.19 11.46
C ILE A 174 13.08 4.54 11.46
N HIS A 175 12.66 5.52 12.27
CA HIS A 175 11.23 5.85 12.42
C HIS A 175 11.00 7.26 12.97
N GLY A 176 9.78 7.79 12.80
CA GLY A 176 9.37 9.07 13.39
C GLY A 176 9.71 10.31 12.57
N PHE A 177 9.96 10.17 11.27
CA PHE A 177 10.34 11.26 10.38
C PHE A 177 9.15 11.74 9.54
N SER A 178 8.52 12.83 9.98
CA SER A 178 7.28 13.36 9.38
C SER A 178 7.36 14.87 9.11
N GLN A 179 6.84 15.34 7.97
CA GLN A 179 6.78 16.76 7.62
C GLN A 179 5.79 17.56 8.52
N PRO A 180 5.98 18.88 8.76
CA PRO A 180 5.03 19.70 9.51
C PRO A 180 3.82 20.08 8.63
N ASN A 181 2.74 20.52 9.29
CA ASN A 181 1.46 20.96 8.70
C ASN A 181 1.53 22.19 7.76
N GLN A 182 2.69 22.61 7.24
CA GLN A 182 2.82 23.78 6.35
C GLN A 182 2.98 23.35 4.87
N PRO A 183 2.08 23.78 3.97
CA PRO A 183 1.99 23.29 2.59
C PRO A 183 3.10 23.77 1.63
N THR A 184 4.10 24.53 2.09
CA THR A 184 5.12 25.15 1.23
C THR A 184 6.45 24.39 1.15
N ASP A 185 6.65 23.34 1.93
CA ASP A 185 7.85 22.51 1.84
C ASP A 185 7.73 21.55 0.64
N THR A 186 8.55 21.78 -0.37
CA THR A 186 8.51 21.12 -1.68
C THR A 186 9.04 19.69 -1.68
N THR A 187 9.54 19.19 -0.54
CA THR A 187 10.26 17.93 -0.46
C THR A 187 9.80 17.13 0.75
N PRO A 188 9.03 16.03 0.58
CA PRO A 188 8.47 15.28 1.71
C PRO A 188 9.51 14.63 2.62
N GLY A 189 9.07 14.29 3.83
CA GLY A 189 9.86 13.51 4.78
C GLY A 189 9.88 12.01 4.47
N ALA A 190 10.95 11.31 4.87
CA ALA A 190 11.03 9.85 4.77
C ALA A 190 12.07 9.28 5.74
N ASP A 191 11.95 8.01 6.10
CA ASP A 191 12.99 7.33 6.90
C ASP A 191 14.31 7.27 6.13
N ILE A 192 14.26 6.91 4.84
CA ILE A 192 15.40 6.93 3.93
C ILE A 192 15.04 7.64 2.63
N VAL A 193 15.84 8.64 2.25
CA VAL A 193 15.77 9.29 0.95
C VAL A 193 17.01 8.92 0.14
N ILE A 194 16.83 8.57 -1.13
CA ILE A 194 17.92 8.31 -2.08
C ILE A 194 17.76 9.29 -3.23
N GLY A 195 18.78 10.12 -3.46
CA GLY A 195 18.86 10.91 -4.68
C GLY A 195 20.06 11.84 -4.79
N SER A 196 20.42 12.18 -6.01
CA SER A 196 21.57 13.05 -6.36
C SER A 196 21.29 14.51 -6.04
N ARG A 197 20.11 15.02 -6.41
CA ARG A 197 19.70 16.41 -6.23
C ARG A 197 18.28 16.46 -5.69
N LEU A 198 18.15 16.59 -4.38
CA LEU A 198 16.87 16.95 -3.77
C LEU A 198 16.64 18.47 -3.95
N PRO A 199 15.39 18.96 -4.01
CA PRO A 199 15.12 20.39 -3.91
C PRO A 199 15.53 20.88 -2.51
N VAL A 200 16.79 21.30 -2.37
CA VAL A 200 17.30 21.88 -1.12
C VAL A 200 17.14 23.40 -1.20
N SER A 201 16.74 24.03 -0.09
CA SER A 201 16.95 25.47 0.08
C SER A 201 18.46 25.71 0.11
N GLU A 202 18.93 26.51 -0.85
CA GLU A 202 20.20 27.24 -0.93
C GLU A 202 21.40 26.64 -0.15
N ASP A 203 22.42 26.17 -0.89
CA ASP A 203 23.85 26.06 -0.47
C ASP A 203 24.50 24.67 -0.24
N LEU A 204 23.99 23.58 -0.87
CA LEU A 204 24.70 22.28 -0.95
C LEU A 204 24.96 21.78 -2.38
N SER A 205 24.60 22.55 -3.40
CA SER A 205 24.68 22.12 -4.80
C SER A 205 26.11 21.83 -5.30
N ALA A 206 27.14 22.38 -4.65
CA ALA A 206 28.54 22.17 -5.02
C ALA A 206 29.10 20.79 -4.63
N PHE A 207 28.44 20.06 -3.72
CA PHE A 207 28.94 18.78 -3.17
C PHE A 207 28.15 17.55 -3.63
N LEU A 208 27.05 17.75 -4.37
CA LEU A 208 26.19 16.67 -4.81
C LEU A 208 26.66 16.10 -6.16
N PRO A 209 26.63 14.77 -6.37
CA PRO A 209 26.96 14.19 -7.66
C PRO A 209 26.09 14.71 -8.80
N ASP A 210 26.67 14.79 -9.99
CA ASP A 210 25.97 15.17 -11.22
C ASP A 210 25.19 14.00 -11.86
N HIS A 211 25.21 12.82 -11.23
CA HIS A 211 24.52 11.62 -11.67
C HIS A 211 23.72 10.97 -10.53
N PRO A 212 22.66 10.19 -10.84
CA PRO A 212 21.88 9.45 -9.84
C PRO A 212 22.76 8.47 -9.04
N PRO A 213 22.50 8.26 -7.73
CA PRO A 213 23.25 7.31 -6.92
C PRO A 213 23.25 5.90 -7.50
N GLN A 214 24.42 5.28 -7.60
CA GLN A 214 24.61 3.96 -8.21
C GLN A 214 24.82 2.87 -7.15
N ASN A 215 24.19 1.72 -7.32
CA ASN A 215 24.43 0.50 -6.52
C ASN A 215 24.19 0.70 -5.00
N VAL A 216 23.14 1.43 -4.63
CA VAL A 216 22.75 1.62 -3.22
C VAL A 216 22.09 0.34 -2.69
N GLU A 217 22.39 -0.05 -1.46
CA GLU A 217 21.82 -1.23 -0.79
C GLU A 217 21.16 -0.88 0.55
N ILE A 218 19.87 -1.15 0.69
CA ILE A 218 19.08 -0.98 1.92
C ILE A 218 18.65 -2.37 2.39
N ILE A 219 19.26 -2.87 3.45
CA ILE A 219 19.20 -4.29 3.82
C ILE A 219 18.86 -4.52 5.31
N ASP A 220 17.94 -5.43 5.60
CA ASP A 220 17.64 -5.86 6.99
C ASP A 220 17.23 -4.71 7.94
N ASN A 221 16.68 -3.61 7.41
CA ASN A 221 16.24 -2.48 8.22
C ASN A 221 14.77 -2.60 8.63
N TRP A 222 14.41 -1.96 9.74
CA TRP A 222 13.03 -1.73 10.15
C TRP A 222 12.71 -0.25 9.97
N LEU A 223 11.77 0.05 9.09
CA LEU A 223 11.34 1.39 8.74
C LEU A 223 9.91 1.62 9.27
N GLY A 224 9.72 2.75 9.93
CA GLY A 224 8.48 3.14 10.62
C GLY A 224 8.18 2.35 11.91
N LEU A 225 9.08 1.46 12.33
CA LEU A 225 8.94 0.67 13.56
C LEU A 225 10.20 0.71 14.44
N PRO A 226 10.05 0.99 15.75
CA PRO A 226 11.06 0.69 16.75
C PRO A 226 11.23 -0.84 16.96
N PRO A 227 12.37 -1.29 17.54
CA PRO A 227 12.65 -2.71 17.79
C PRO A 227 11.65 -3.43 18.71
N ASP A 228 10.91 -2.68 19.53
CA ASP A 228 9.86 -3.21 20.41
C ASP A 228 8.49 -3.32 19.72
N GLU A 229 8.40 -2.94 18.43
CA GLU A 229 7.18 -2.91 17.62
C GLU A 229 6.09 -1.97 18.15
N SER A 230 6.41 -1.03 19.03
CA SER A 230 5.48 0.03 19.42
C SER A 230 5.13 0.92 18.23
N LEU A 231 3.86 1.25 18.04
CA LEU A 231 3.46 2.15 16.97
C LEU A 231 3.65 3.60 17.43
N ASN A 232 4.41 4.37 16.66
CA ASN A 232 4.51 5.81 16.85
C ASN A 232 3.12 6.45 16.72
N SER A 233 2.80 7.43 17.57
CA SER A 233 1.56 8.21 17.46
C SER A 233 1.50 9.05 16.18
N ILE A 234 2.67 9.50 15.70
CA ILE A 234 2.84 10.18 14.42
C ILE A 234 3.68 9.26 13.53
N PRO A 235 3.11 8.71 12.45
CA PRO A 235 3.86 7.86 11.53
C PRO A 235 4.86 8.69 10.73
N SER A 236 5.97 8.05 10.33
CA SER A 236 6.86 8.64 9.33
C SER A 236 6.09 8.93 8.04
N SER A 237 6.48 9.99 7.32
CA SER A 237 5.83 10.36 6.06
C SER A 237 5.96 9.27 4.99
N PHE A 238 7.16 8.81 4.68
CA PHE A 238 7.41 7.71 3.74
C PHE A 238 8.49 6.77 4.28
N GLY A 239 8.50 5.52 3.86
CA GLY A 239 9.56 4.59 4.27
C GLY A 239 10.83 4.85 3.48
N ILE A 240 10.84 4.44 2.21
CA ILE A 240 11.94 4.70 1.28
C ILE A 240 11.44 5.57 0.14
N TRP A 241 12.07 6.73 -0.03
CA TRP A 241 11.88 7.56 -1.19
C TRP A 241 13.11 7.51 -2.11
N LEU A 242 12.97 6.79 -3.23
CA LEU A 242 13.96 6.71 -4.29
C LEU A 242 13.66 7.77 -5.35
N PHE A 243 14.14 8.99 -5.12
CA PHE A 243 13.93 10.10 -6.04
C PHE A 243 14.58 9.84 -7.39
N ASP A 244 15.88 9.55 -7.37
CA ASP A 244 16.63 9.00 -8.50
C ASP A 244 17.68 7.95 -8.05
N GLY A 245 18.03 7.00 -8.94
CA GLY A 245 19.10 6.03 -8.71
C GLY A 245 19.18 4.91 -9.76
N VAL A 246 20.31 4.20 -9.81
CA VAL A 246 20.49 3.00 -10.66
C VAL A 246 20.99 1.82 -9.84
N ASN A 247 20.41 0.64 -10.09
CA ASN A 247 20.76 -0.62 -9.43
C ASN A 247 20.61 -0.56 -7.90
N THR A 248 19.60 0.17 -7.41
CA THR A 248 19.25 0.24 -5.99
C THR A 248 18.61 -1.08 -5.55
N LYS A 249 19.13 -1.68 -4.49
CA LYS A 249 18.59 -2.89 -3.87
C LYS A 249 17.91 -2.55 -2.56
N ILE A 250 16.62 -2.81 -2.48
CA ILE A 250 15.81 -2.69 -1.27
C ILE A 250 15.41 -4.11 -0.88
N GLN A 251 16.12 -4.70 0.09
CA GLN A 251 16.04 -6.13 0.38
C GLN A 251 15.84 -6.45 1.85
N ARG A 252 14.92 -7.37 2.15
CA ARG A 252 14.71 -7.88 3.52
C ARG A 252 14.45 -6.77 4.54
N ASN A 253 13.75 -5.71 4.16
CA ASN A 253 13.34 -4.66 5.09
C ASN A 253 11.92 -4.91 5.61
N ARG A 254 11.64 -4.53 6.86
CA ARG A 254 10.28 -4.38 7.39
C ARG A 254 9.88 -2.92 7.24
N ILE A 255 8.84 -2.63 6.46
CA ILE A 255 8.38 -1.28 6.17
C ILE A 255 6.93 -1.15 6.62
N TYR A 256 6.71 -0.44 7.72
CA TYR A 256 5.45 -0.47 8.44
C TYR A 256 4.98 0.93 8.81
N HIS A 257 3.65 1.11 8.82
CA HIS A 257 3.01 2.23 9.50
C HIS A 257 3.45 3.63 9.04
N HIS A 258 3.55 3.85 7.72
CA HIS A 258 3.84 5.18 7.15
C HIS A 258 2.57 5.95 6.81
N GLY A 259 2.61 7.27 6.94
CA GLY A 259 1.56 8.19 6.48
C GLY A 259 1.35 8.10 4.97
N GLY A 260 2.41 7.98 4.19
CA GLY A 260 2.36 7.74 2.75
C GLY A 260 2.78 6.31 2.42
N SER A 261 3.26 6.14 1.19
CA SER A 261 3.70 4.85 0.69
C SER A 261 4.91 4.30 1.44
N GLY A 262 4.99 2.98 1.54
CA GLY A 262 6.17 2.32 2.11
C GLY A 262 7.41 2.53 1.25
N ILE A 263 7.28 2.38 -0.06
CA ILE A 263 8.33 2.68 -1.05
C ILE A 263 7.74 3.56 -2.14
N LEU A 264 8.44 4.63 -2.52
CA LEU A 264 8.08 5.44 -3.69
C LEU A 264 9.26 5.83 -4.58
N THR A 265 8.99 6.03 -5.88
CA THR A 265 9.90 6.69 -6.83
C THR A 265 9.32 8.00 -7.34
N SER A 266 10.14 8.85 -7.97
CA SER A 266 9.66 10.13 -8.54
C SER A 266 10.25 10.50 -9.91
N VAL A 267 11.56 10.30 -10.14
CA VAL A 267 12.20 10.77 -11.38
C VAL A 267 12.78 9.62 -12.19
N THR A 268 13.75 8.88 -11.64
CA THR A 268 14.45 7.83 -12.39
C THR A 268 14.89 6.71 -11.47
N ALA A 269 14.39 5.49 -11.65
CA ALA A 269 14.84 4.33 -10.88
C ALA A 269 15.05 3.14 -11.82
N GLN A 270 16.29 2.96 -12.28
CA GLN A 270 16.64 1.91 -13.24
C GLN A 270 17.24 0.71 -12.53
N LYS A 271 16.88 -0.51 -12.97
CA LYS A 271 17.39 -1.79 -12.43
C LYS A 271 17.17 -1.94 -10.93
N THR A 272 16.14 -1.30 -10.39
CA THR A 272 15.83 -1.33 -8.96
C THR A 272 15.30 -2.71 -8.59
N GLN A 273 15.80 -3.26 -7.48
CA GLN A 273 15.38 -4.56 -6.95
C GLN A 273 14.69 -4.36 -5.61
N ILE A 274 13.36 -4.47 -5.59
CA ILE A 274 12.55 -4.50 -4.37
C ILE A 274 12.27 -5.97 -4.07
N LYS A 275 13.07 -6.58 -3.19
CA LYS A 275 13.08 -8.03 -3.00
C LYS A 275 12.90 -8.47 -1.54
N ALA A 276 12.01 -9.42 -1.30
CA ALA A 276 11.84 -10.06 -0.01
C ALA A 276 11.62 -9.07 1.16
N ASN A 277 10.88 -7.99 0.93
CA ASN A 277 10.49 -7.06 1.98
C ASN A 277 9.14 -7.44 2.58
N ILE A 278 8.91 -7.05 3.82
CA ILE A 278 7.60 -7.10 4.48
C ILE A 278 7.06 -5.67 4.54
N ILE A 279 5.99 -5.38 3.79
CA ILE A 279 5.44 -4.03 3.62
C ILE A 279 3.98 -4.02 4.11
N VAL A 280 3.75 -3.44 5.30
CA VAL A 280 2.49 -3.61 6.02
C VAL A 280 1.93 -2.32 6.62
N GLY A 281 0.64 -2.06 6.38
CA GLY A 281 -0.07 -0.98 7.09
C GLY A 281 0.40 0.42 6.74
N ASN A 282 0.85 0.66 5.50
CA ASN A 282 1.26 1.97 5.02
C ASN A 282 0.11 2.69 4.30
N GLY A 283 0.32 3.98 4.03
CA GLY A 283 -0.61 4.81 3.28
C GLY A 283 -1.62 5.56 4.13
N LEU A 284 -1.27 5.87 5.40
CA LEU A 284 -2.26 6.26 6.39
C LEU A 284 -2.90 7.64 6.21
N GLN A 285 -2.22 8.54 5.51
CA GLN A 285 -2.40 9.98 5.39
C GLN A 285 -1.81 10.47 4.05
N GLY A 286 -2.43 10.12 2.92
CA GLY A 286 -1.99 10.61 1.60
C GLY A 286 -1.86 9.50 0.57
N MET A 287 -0.69 9.35 -0.04
CA MET A 287 -0.38 8.31 -1.04
C MET A 287 -0.57 6.92 -0.42
N PRO A 288 -1.66 6.19 -0.72
CA PRO A 288 -2.12 5.12 0.16
C PRO A 288 -1.47 3.76 -0.14
N HIS A 289 -0.45 3.71 -1.00
CA HIS A 289 0.01 2.46 -1.63
C HIS A 289 1.19 1.83 -0.89
N ALA A 290 1.36 0.51 -0.97
CA ALA A 290 2.54 -0.11 -0.36
C ALA A 290 3.81 0.25 -1.14
N ILE A 291 3.76 0.06 -2.47
CA ILE A 291 4.80 0.44 -3.42
C ILE A 291 4.17 1.32 -4.50
N TYR A 292 4.69 2.54 -4.67
CA TYR A 292 4.25 3.49 -5.70
C TYR A 292 5.42 3.81 -6.65
N LEU A 293 5.31 3.46 -7.93
CA LEU A 293 6.38 3.72 -8.90
C LEU A 293 5.90 4.65 -10.03
N GLU A 294 6.60 5.77 -10.19
CA GLU A 294 6.47 6.72 -11.29
C GLU A 294 7.84 7.19 -11.79
N GLY A 295 7.87 7.79 -12.98
CA GLY A 295 9.09 8.29 -13.63
C GLY A 295 9.73 7.26 -14.57
N GLN A 296 11.03 7.39 -14.82
CA GLN A 296 11.78 6.49 -15.70
C GLN A 296 12.19 5.22 -14.96
N ILE A 297 11.44 4.13 -15.17
CA ILE A 297 11.59 2.88 -14.44
C ILE A 297 11.87 1.75 -15.43
N GLN A 298 13.15 1.48 -15.67
CA GLN A 298 13.58 0.46 -16.62
C GLN A 298 14.20 -0.74 -15.91
N ASP A 299 13.83 -1.96 -16.36
CA ASP A 299 14.39 -3.23 -15.89
C ASP A 299 14.30 -3.46 -14.37
N SER A 300 13.31 -2.84 -13.73
CA SER A 300 13.10 -2.93 -12.28
C SER A 300 12.23 -4.13 -11.90
N GLN A 301 12.48 -4.68 -10.72
CA GLN A 301 11.88 -5.93 -10.25
C GLN A 301 11.30 -5.79 -8.85
N ILE A 302 10.08 -6.31 -8.66
CA ILE A 302 9.39 -6.45 -7.38
C ILE A 302 9.20 -7.95 -7.14
N THR A 303 10.01 -8.55 -6.29
CA THR A 303 10.09 -10.02 -6.14
C THR A 303 10.03 -10.52 -4.71
N ASP A 304 9.32 -11.63 -4.50
CA ASP A 304 9.32 -12.36 -3.21
C ASP A 304 8.85 -11.52 -2.00
N ASN A 305 8.14 -10.40 -2.21
CA ASN A 305 7.70 -9.52 -1.13
C ASN A 305 6.39 -10.02 -0.49
N LEU A 306 6.23 -9.74 0.80
CA LEU A 306 4.96 -9.83 1.52
C LEU A 306 4.36 -8.42 1.63
N ILE A 307 3.24 -8.18 0.94
CA ILE A 307 2.57 -6.88 0.87
C ILE A 307 1.16 -7.03 1.45
N CYS A 308 0.94 -6.51 2.66
CA CYS A 308 -0.30 -6.78 3.38
C CYS A 308 -0.89 -5.60 4.14
N GLY A 309 -2.21 -5.43 4.11
CA GLY A 309 -2.87 -4.50 5.03
C GLY A 309 -2.59 -3.03 4.75
N ASN A 310 -2.16 -2.65 3.56
CA ASN A 310 -1.96 -1.25 3.16
C ASN A 310 -3.30 -0.61 2.75
N ASP A 311 -3.40 0.71 2.85
CA ASP A 311 -4.69 1.38 2.71
C ASP A 311 -5.23 1.47 1.28
N GLY A 312 -4.34 1.49 0.29
CA GLY A 312 -4.63 1.43 -1.15
C GLY A 312 -4.00 0.17 -1.76
N SER A 313 -3.61 0.23 -3.04
CA SER A 313 -2.97 -0.90 -3.74
C SER A 313 -1.69 -1.42 -3.07
N GLY A 314 -1.43 -2.71 -3.25
CA GLY A 314 -0.14 -3.30 -2.90
C GLY A 314 0.98 -2.79 -3.80
N VAL A 315 0.76 -2.80 -5.12
CA VAL A 315 1.66 -2.18 -6.10
C VAL A 315 0.86 -1.23 -6.98
N TYR A 316 1.33 0.01 -7.09
CA TYR A 316 0.71 1.04 -7.90
C TYR A 316 1.73 1.63 -8.86
N LEU A 317 1.57 1.35 -10.15
CA LEU A 317 2.37 1.96 -11.20
C LEU A 317 1.64 3.20 -11.73
N PHE A 318 2.31 4.34 -11.76
CA PHE A 318 1.77 5.58 -12.30
C PHE A 318 2.64 6.14 -13.42
N LYS A 319 2.26 5.79 -14.65
CA LYS A 319 2.91 6.13 -15.92
C LYS A 319 4.44 5.94 -15.90
N PRO A 320 4.98 4.79 -15.45
CA PRO A 320 6.40 4.56 -15.55
C PRO A 320 6.83 4.49 -17.03
N GLU A 321 7.99 5.06 -17.34
CA GLU A 321 8.68 4.84 -18.61
C GLU A 321 9.59 3.62 -18.48
N GLY A 322 9.08 2.45 -18.87
CA GLY A 322 9.83 1.19 -18.93
C GLY A 322 9.08 -0.01 -18.38
N ALA A 323 9.63 -1.21 -18.63
CA ALA A 323 9.05 -2.47 -18.20
C ALA A 323 9.44 -2.81 -16.75
N ILE A 324 8.50 -3.42 -16.03
CA ILE A 324 8.66 -3.79 -14.62
C ILE A 324 8.16 -5.22 -14.44
N ALA A 325 8.96 -6.04 -13.74
CA ALA A 325 8.57 -7.41 -13.40
C ALA A 325 8.12 -7.49 -11.93
N ILE A 326 6.88 -7.94 -11.73
CA ILE A 326 6.24 -8.16 -10.43
C ILE A 326 6.04 -9.67 -10.30
N ASN A 327 6.89 -10.36 -9.56
CA ASN A 327 6.96 -11.82 -9.57
C ASN A 327 7.04 -12.45 -8.18
N HIS A 328 6.33 -13.55 -7.94
CA HIS A 328 6.38 -14.30 -6.67
C HIS A 328 6.07 -13.49 -5.39
N ASN A 329 5.24 -12.45 -5.48
CA ASN A 329 4.83 -11.69 -4.30
C ASN A 329 3.57 -12.28 -3.66
N THR A 330 3.48 -12.19 -2.34
CA THR A 330 2.23 -12.43 -1.59
C THR A 330 1.57 -11.09 -1.32
N ILE A 331 0.46 -10.81 -2.00
CA ILE A 331 -0.26 -9.53 -1.94
C ILE A 331 -1.65 -9.79 -1.37
N LYS A 332 -1.86 -9.44 -0.09
CA LYS A 332 -3.13 -9.77 0.58
C LYS A 332 -3.70 -8.62 1.41
N PHE A 333 -5.03 -8.52 1.45
CA PHE A 333 -5.70 -7.61 2.38
C PHE A 333 -5.30 -6.12 2.24
N ASN A 334 -5.03 -5.66 1.02
CA ASN A 334 -4.77 -4.24 0.75
C ASN A 334 -6.08 -3.54 0.36
N GLY A 335 -6.04 -2.22 0.17
CA GLY A 335 -7.25 -1.42 -0.12
C GLY A 335 -8.13 -1.16 1.11
N ARG A 336 -7.57 -1.26 2.32
CA ARG A 336 -8.35 -1.25 3.58
C ARG A 336 -9.19 -0.01 3.81
N ARG A 337 -8.69 1.17 3.40
CA ARG A 337 -9.39 2.46 3.56
C ARG A 337 -9.70 3.14 2.24
N VAL A 338 -8.89 2.87 1.23
CA VAL A 338 -9.06 3.34 -0.15
C VAL A 338 -9.23 2.10 -1.02
N PRO A 339 -10.47 1.66 -1.28
CA PRO A 339 -10.72 0.48 -2.09
C PRO A 339 -9.95 0.55 -3.41
N SER A 340 -9.08 -0.43 -3.65
CA SER A 340 -8.14 -0.43 -4.78
C SER A 340 -7.84 -1.85 -5.27
N ALA A 341 -7.37 -1.96 -6.51
CA ALA A 341 -6.75 -3.17 -7.04
C ALA A 341 -5.52 -3.59 -6.22
N ALA A 342 -5.22 -4.88 -6.13
CA ALA A 342 -3.97 -5.35 -5.53
C ALA A 342 -2.75 -4.83 -6.29
N VAL A 343 -2.79 -4.95 -7.62
CA VAL A 343 -1.78 -4.44 -8.55
C VAL A 343 -2.47 -3.56 -9.58
N TYR A 344 -2.10 -2.28 -9.60
CA TYR A 344 -2.56 -1.32 -10.60
C TYR A 344 -1.45 -1.03 -11.60
N LEU A 345 -1.74 -1.20 -12.88
CA LEU A 345 -0.80 -1.07 -13.99
C LEU A 345 -1.25 -0.01 -15.00
N ILE A 346 -0.26 0.71 -15.51
CA ILE A 346 -0.34 1.65 -16.62
C ILE A 346 1.01 1.65 -17.32
N GLY A 347 1.03 1.71 -18.64
CA GLY A 347 2.25 1.54 -19.42
C GLY A 347 2.32 0.16 -20.07
N ASN A 348 3.50 -0.19 -20.58
CA ASN A 348 3.65 -1.30 -21.51
C ASN A 348 4.65 -2.34 -20.99
N ASP A 349 4.49 -3.56 -21.48
CA ASP A 349 5.47 -4.65 -21.32
C ASP A 349 5.72 -5.05 -19.84
N HIS A 350 4.86 -4.66 -18.91
CA HIS A 350 4.94 -5.12 -17.52
C HIS A 350 4.62 -6.61 -17.43
N GLN A 351 5.27 -7.29 -16.49
CA GLN A 351 5.06 -8.71 -16.23
C GLN A 351 4.58 -8.88 -14.79
N VAL A 352 3.36 -9.37 -14.61
CA VAL A 352 2.81 -9.75 -13.30
C VAL A 352 2.67 -11.25 -13.30
N THR A 353 3.59 -11.96 -12.65
CA THR A 353 3.67 -13.42 -12.77
C THR A 353 3.83 -14.13 -11.43
N ASN A 354 3.24 -15.32 -11.29
CA ASN A 354 3.42 -16.19 -10.12
C ASN A 354 3.12 -15.52 -8.76
N ASN A 355 2.28 -14.47 -8.71
CA ASN A 355 1.92 -13.80 -7.48
C ASN A 355 0.72 -14.49 -6.81
N GLN A 356 0.72 -14.50 -5.49
CA GLN A 356 -0.42 -14.93 -4.68
C GLN A 356 -1.21 -13.70 -4.24
N ILE A 357 -2.35 -13.46 -4.88
CA ILE A 357 -3.18 -12.28 -4.64
C ILE A 357 -4.45 -12.72 -3.94
N SER A 358 -4.71 -12.17 -2.76
CA SER A 358 -5.93 -12.53 -2.05
C SER A 358 -6.50 -11.42 -1.18
N TRP A 359 -7.74 -11.59 -0.75
CA TRP A 359 -8.40 -10.71 0.19
C TRP A 359 -8.46 -9.22 -0.21
N GLN A 360 -8.58 -8.92 -1.49
CA GLN A 360 -8.57 -7.54 -1.99
C GLN A 360 -9.97 -6.94 -2.04
N THR A 361 -10.08 -5.66 -1.68
CA THR A 361 -11.32 -4.88 -1.76
C THR A 361 -11.64 -4.40 -3.19
N GLY A 362 -10.81 -4.77 -4.18
CA GLY A 362 -11.00 -4.47 -5.59
C GLY A 362 -10.60 -5.67 -6.45
N THR A 363 -10.17 -5.41 -7.68
CA THR A 363 -9.60 -6.42 -8.57
C THR A 363 -8.27 -6.97 -8.08
N GLY A 364 -7.89 -8.11 -8.65
CA GLY A 364 -6.54 -8.66 -8.47
C GLY A 364 -5.49 -7.80 -9.18
N VAL A 365 -5.60 -7.72 -10.50
CA VAL A 365 -4.78 -6.86 -11.35
C VAL A 365 -5.66 -5.99 -12.23
N THR A 366 -5.45 -4.67 -12.21
CA THR A 366 -6.10 -3.74 -13.13
C THR A 366 -5.07 -3.16 -14.09
N VAL A 367 -5.40 -3.13 -15.38
CA VAL A 367 -4.61 -2.48 -16.43
C VAL A 367 -5.42 -1.35 -17.05
N THR A 368 -4.93 -0.12 -16.97
CA THR A 368 -5.67 1.04 -17.50
C THR A 368 -5.37 1.33 -18.96
N ALA A 369 -6.35 1.75 -19.76
CA ALA A 369 -6.14 2.06 -21.19
C ALA A 369 -5.56 3.47 -21.47
N TYR A 370 -5.48 4.37 -20.49
CA TYR A 370 -5.00 5.75 -20.68
C TYR A 370 -3.67 6.01 -19.93
N PRO A 371 -2.65 6.64 -20.56
CA PRO A 371 -2.63 7.17 -21.92
C PRO A 371 -2.47 6.09 -22.99
N GLN A 372 -1.77 4.98 -22.70
CA GLN A 372 -1.77 3.73 -23.48
C GLN A 372 -1.09 2.65 -22.65
N SER A 373 -1.71 1.47 -22.55
CA SER A 373 -1.10 0.30 -21.91
C SER A 373 -1.29 -0.95 -22.77
N ASP A 374 -0.19 -1.57 -23.16
CA ASP A 374 -0.19 -2.76 -24.01
C ASP A 374 0.90 -3.77 -23.65
N ARG A 375 0.71 -5.03 -24.09
CA ARG A 375 1.68 -6.12 -23.90
C ARG A 375 2.00 -6.41 -22.42
N ASN A 376 1.10 -6.04 -21.51
CA ASN A 376 1.24 -6.42 -20.12
C ASN A 376 0.84 -7.89 -19.96
N LEU A 377 1.75 -8.70 -19.44
CA LEU A 377 1.57 -10.14 -19.26
C LEU A 377 1.19 -10.44 -17.82
N ILE A 378 0.04 -11.09 -17.61
CA ILE A 378 -0.49 -11.43 -16.29
C ILE A 378 -0.71 -12.94 -16.25
N THR A 379 0.32 -13.71 -15.93
CA THR A 379 0.29 -15.19 -16.07
C THR A 379 0.67 -15.91 -14.78
N ASN A 380 0.10 -17.09 -14.56
CA ASN A 380 0.39 -17.96 -13.40
C ASN A 380 0.17 -17.31 -12.01
N ASN A 381 -0.62 -16.23 -11.93
CA ASN A 381 -1.01 -15.68 -10.64
C ASN A 381 -2.21 -16.46 -10.08
N THR A 382 -2.26 -16.61 -8.75
CA THR A 382 -3.41 -17.19 -8.07
C THR A 382 -4.20 -16.10 -7.38
N PHE A 383 -5.52 -16.13 -7.54
CA PHE A 383 -6.44 -15.14 -6.98
C PHE A 383 -7.41 -15.81 -6.01
N ASN A 384 -7.69 -15.20 -4.86
CA ASN A 384 -8.69 -15.70 -3.91
C ASN A 384 -9.37 -14.54 -3.17
N ASP A 385 -10.67 -14.67 -2.86
CA ASP A 385 -11.41 -13.69 -2.06
C ASP A 385 -11.24 -12.22 -2.52
N LEU A 386 -11.51 -11.98 -3.81
CA LEU A 386 -11.52 -10.64 -4.41
C LEU A 386 -12.94 -10.08 -4.45
N GLU A 387 -13.07 -8.76 -4.40
CA GLU A 387 -14.34 -8.07 -4.66
C GLU A 387 -14.55 -7.72 -6.15
N GLY A 388 -13.47 -7.59 -6.92
CA GLY A 388 -13.50 -7.38 -8.38
C GLY A 388 -13.00 -8.60 -9.18
N LEU A 389 -12.80 -8.40 -10.48
CA LEU A 389 -12.24 -9.43 -11.37
C LEU A 389 -10.79 -9.80 -10.98
N SER A 390 -10.36 -11.00 -11.35
CA SER A 390 -8.95 -11.40 -11.19
C SER A 390 -8.02 -10.51 -12.02
N ILE A 391 -8.43 -10.24 -13.26
CA ILE A 391 -7.77 -9.35 -14.21
C ILE A 391 -8.86 -8.46 -14.81
N ASP A 392 -8.66 -7.15 -14.77
CA ASP A 392 -9.60 -6.16 -15.31
C ASP A 392 -8.83 -5.23 -16.27
N LEU A 393 -9.35 -5.07 -17.48
CA LEU A 393 -8.72 -4.27 -18.55
C LEU A 393 -9.52 -2.99 -18.81
N ASN A 394 -9.42 -2.00 -17.93
CA ASN A 394 -10.23 -0.80 -18.03
C ASN A 394 -10.28 -0.19 -19.43
N THR A 395 -11.47 0.29 -19.78
CA THR A 395 -11.75 1.09 -20.96
C THR A 395 -11.25 2.53 -20.86
N ARG A 396 -11.16 3.22 -22.00
CA ARG A 396 -10.94 4.68 -22.02
C ARG A 396 -12.20 5.50 -21.75
N ASP A 397 -13.38 4.94 -21.97
CA ASP A 397 -14.67 5.63 -21.82
C ASP A 397 -15.20 5.64 -20.38
N ARG A 398 -14.63 4.83 -19.48
CA ARG A 398 -14.92 4.86 -18.04
C ARG A 398 -13.80 5.53 -17.26
N ASP A 399 -13.78 6.86 -17.28
CA ASP A 399 -12.75 7.71 -16.68
C ASP A 399 -13.02 8.14 -15.22
N GLY A 400 -14.07 7.61 -14.60
CA GLY A 400 -14.36 7.83 -13.19
C GLY A 400 -13.22 7.30 -12.30
N ARG A 401 -12.86 8.06 -11.25
CA ARG A 401 -11.81 7.68 -10.26
C ARG A 401 -12.00 6.27 -9.71
N VAL A 402 -13.25 5.89 -9.42
CA VAL A 402 -13.63 4.56 -8.92
C VAL A 402 -13.19 3.46 -9.88
N PHE A 403 -13.36 3.64 -11.19
CA PHE A 403 -13.04 2.64 -12.20
C PHE A 403 -11.53 2.42 -12.34
N TYR A 404 -10.74 3.50 -12.30
CA TYR A 404 -9.29 3.38 -12.27
C TYR A 404 -8.80 2.67 -11.00
N GLN A 405 -9.42 2.90 -9.86
CA GLN A 405 -8.96 2.31 -8.60
C GLN A 405 -9.40 0.87 -8.44
N LEU A 406 -10.64 0.53 -8.81
CA LEU A 406 -11.25 -0.77 -8.53
C LEU A 406 -11.28 -1.73 -9.71
N GLY A 407 -11.19 -1.24 -10.94
CA GLY A 407 -11.62 -1.95 -12.14
C GLY A 407 -12.89 -1.34 -12.72
N ASP A 408 -13.16 -1.57 -14.01
CA ASP A 408 -14.36 -1.06 -14.68
C ASP A 408 -15.39 -2.13 -15.03
N GLY A 409 -15.11 -3.37 -14.65
CA GLY A 409 -15.98 -4.52 -14.86
C GLY A 409 -15.64 -5.22 -16.16
N VAL A 410 -16.62 -5.94 -16.70
CA VAL A 410 -16.39 -6.77 -17.89
C VAL A 410 -16.41 -5.91 -19.14
N ASN A 411 -15.40 -6.09 -19.99
CA ASN A 411 -15.37 -5.44 -21.28
C ASN A 411 -16.24 -6.16 -22.31
N PRO A 412 -17.08 -5.44 -23.08
CA PRO A 412 -17.74 -6.02 -24.24
C PRO A 412 -16.69 -6.40 -25.31
N PRO A 413 -16.92 -7.45 -26.11
CA PRO A 413 -16.10 -7.74 -27.28
C PRO A 413 -16.01 -6.52 -28.20
N ARG A 414 -14.81 -6.17 -28.67
CA ARG A 414 -14.58 -4.97 -29.51
C ARG A 414 -14.08 -5.34 -30.90
N ASP A 415 -15.02 -5.43 -31.83
CA ASP A 415 -14.76 -5.70 -33.25
C ASP A 415 -14.72 -4.40 -34.08
N SER A 416 -13.89 -3.46 -33.64
CA SER A 416 -13.73 -2.15 -34.30
C SER A 416 -12.28 -1.92 -34.76
N ARG A 417 -12.10 -1.02 -35.74
CA ARG A 417 -10.74 -0.57 -36.13
C ARG A 417 -10.00 0.14 -34.99
N ASN A 418 -10.74 0.59 -33.97
CA ASN A 418 -10.22 1.30 -32.81
C ASN A 418 -10.00 0.39 -31.60
N ARG A 419 -10.25 -0.93 -31.67
CA ARG A 419 -10.12 -1.84 -30.52
C ARG A 419 -8.84 -1.62 -29.71
N LYS A 420 -7.69 -1.45 -30.38
CA LYS A 420 -6.39 -1.19 -29.73
C LYS A 420 -6.33 0.07 -28.86
N ARG A 421 -7.23 1.02 -29.08
CA ARG A 421 -7.34 2.30 -28.37
C ARG A 421 -8.44 2.29 -27.31
N ASP A 422 -9.32 1.30 -27.33
CA ASP A 422 -10.57 1.33 -26.56
C ASP A 422 -10.38 0.71 -25.16
N THR A 423 -9.56 -0.33 -25.04
CA THR A 423 -9.23 -0.99 -23.75
C THR A 423 -7.74 -1.29 -23.64
N ALA A 424 -7.27 -1.58 -22.43
CA ALA A 424 -5.89 -2.00 -22.20
C ALA A 424 -5.56 -3.33 -22.90
N ASN A 425 -4.25 -3.62 -23.08
CA ASN A 425 -3.77 -4.84 -23.73
C ASN A 425 -4.36 -5.08 -25.14
N LYS A 426 -4.58 -3.98 -25.88
CA LYS A 426 -5.06 -3.97 -27.27
C LYS A 426 -6.43 -4.65 -27.47
N SER A 427 -7.25 -4.74 -26.43
CA SER A 427 -8.52 -5.49 -26.45
C SER A 427 -8.34 -6.91 -26.97
N ILE A 428 -7.39 -7.64 -26.38
CA ILE A 428 -7.39 -9.10 -26.51
C ILE A 428 -8.68 -9.64 -25.87
N ASN A 429 -9.42 -10.46 -26.61
CA ASN A 429 -10.69 -10.99 -26.15
C ASN A 429 -10.48 -12.02 -25.04
N ALA A 430 -11.36 -12.01 -24.04
CA ALA A 430 -11.47 -13.11 -23.10
C ALA A 430 -11.85 -14.40 -23.87
N PRO A 431 -11.31 -15.58 -23.49
CA PRO A 431 -11.77 -16.85 -24.04
C PRO A 431 -13.27 -17.03 -23.86
N GLN A 432 -13.90 -17.73 -24.79
CA GLN A 432 -15.31 -18.09 -24.73
C GLN A 432 -15.44 -19.60 -24.75
N PHE A 433 -16.03 -20.19 -23.71
CA PHE A 433 -16.37 -21.61 -23.73
C PHE A 433 -17.55 -21.86 -24.69
N LEU A 434 -17.56 -23.00 -25.38
CA LEU A 434 -18.68 -23.39 -26.25
C LEU A 434 -19.94 -23.79 -25.44
N SER A 435 -19.80 -24.02 -24.15
CA SER A 435 -20.89 -24.37 -23.23
C SER A 435 -20.60 -23.83 -21.84
N GLU A 436 -21.64 -23.41 -21.12
CA GLU A 436 -21.56 -23.11 -19.67
C GLU A 436 -21.47 -24.37 -18.82
N ASN A 437 -21.80 -25.52 -19.40
CA ASN A 437 -21.88 -26.81 -18.73
C ASN A 437 -21.14 -27.87 -19.54
N PHE A 438 -20.08 -28.42 -18.95
CA PHE A 438 -19.34 -29.56 -19.50
C PHE A 438 -19.62 -30.80 -18.68
N TYR A 439 -19.57 -31.98 -19.28
CA TYR A 439 -19.99 -33.22 -18.64
C TYR A 439 -18.84 -34.20 -18.55
N LEU A 440 -18.70 -34.83 -17.38
CA LEU A 440 -17.80 -35.96 -17.20
C LEU A 440 -18.38 -37.19 -17.91
N ILE A 441 -17.60 -37.76 -18.82
CA ILE A 441 -17.86 -39.01 -19.52
C ILE A 441 -16.65 -39.91 -19.25
N ASP A 442 -16.89 -41.05 -18.60
CA ASP A 442 -15.83 -42.01 -18.22
C ASP A 442 -14.68 -41.38 -17.43
N GLY A 443 -15.00 -40.45 -16.53
CA GLY A 443 -14.02 -39.76 -15.66
C GLY A 443 -13.21 -38.65 -16.37
N LYS A 444 -13.50 -38.38 -17.64
CA LYS A 444 -12.88 -37.31 -18.43
C LYS A 444 -13.88 -36.25 -18.83
N VAL A 445 -13.40 -35.03 -19.00
CA VAL A 445 -14.20 -33.93 -19.57
C VAL A 445 -13.41 -33.25 -20.69
N ASN A 446 -14.10 -32.99 -21.79
CA ASN A 446 -13.59 -32.18 -22.88
C ASN A 446 -14.16 -30.77 -22.74
N ILE A 447 -13.28 -29.78 -22.71
CA ILE A 447 -13.63 -28.37 -22.56
C ILE A 447 -13.17 -27.66 -23.83
N ASP A 448 -14.14 -27.26 -24.65
CA ASP A 448 -13.90 -26.63 -25.94
C ASP A 448 -14.31 -25.15 -25.90
N GLY A 449 -13.59 -24.31 -26.64
CA GLY A 449 -13.87 -22.87 -26.70
C GLY A 449 -13.22 -22.16 -27.88
N LEU A 450 -13.43 -20.85 -27.90
CA LEU A 450 -12.89 -19.91 -28.87
C LEU A 450 -12.05 -18.83 -28.15
N ALA A 451 -10.92 -18.47 -28.74
CA ALA A 451 -10.09 -17.35 -28.34
C ALA A 451 -9.45 -16.71 -29.58
N ASP A 452 -8.75 -15.58 -29.40
CA ASP A 452 -8.02 -14.95 -30.50
C ASP A 452 -6.99 -15.96 -31.07
N PRO A 453 -6.92 -16.16 -32.41
CA PRO A 453 -6.03 -17.16 -33.02
C PRO A 453 -4.56 -17.00 -32.60
N GLY A 454 -3.94 -18.13 -32.25
CA GLY A 454 -2.55 -18.22 -31.77
C GLY A 454 -2.32 -17.68 -30.36
N SER A 455 -3.37 -17.36 -29.59
CA SER A 455 -3.23 -17.07 -28.16
C SER A 455 -3.04 -18.35 -27.35
N THR A 456 -2.26 -18.26 -26.28
CA THR A 456 -2.20 -19.31 -25.25
C THR A 456 -3.38 -19.11 -24.31
N VAL A 457 -4.23 -20.12 -24.19
CA VAL A 457 -5.36 -20.16 -23.26
C VAL A 457 -4.93 -20.94 -22.03
N THR A 458 -4.92 -20.28 -20.87
CA THR A 458 -4.63 -20.89 -19.58
C THR A 458 -5.94 -21.13 -18.84
N LEU A 459 -6.22 -22.39 -18.50
CA LEU A 459 -7.42 -22.81 -17.78
C LEU A 459 -7.17 -22.77 -16.27
N TYR A 460 -8.14 -22.27 -15.51
CA TYR A 460 -8.10 -22.18 -14.06
C TYR A 460 -9.30 -22.87 -13.42
N ARG A 461 -9.08 -23.44 -12.24
CA ARG A 461 -10.15 -23.75 -11.29
C ARG A 461 -10.51 -22.49 -10.52
N VAL A 462 -11.82 -22.26 -10.40
CA VAL A 462 -12.40 -21.15 -9.64
C VAL A 462 -12.87 -21.66 -8.29
N LYS A 463 -12.26 -21.18 -7.21
CA LYS A 463 -12.75 -21.40 -5.85
C LYS A 463 -13.44 -20.11 -5.44
N LEU A 464 -14.78 -20.08 -5.54
CA LEU A 464 -15.53 -18.88 -5.14
C LEU A 464 -15.05 -18.43 -3.75
N GLY A 465 -14.91 -17.14 -3.52
CA GLY A 465 -14.54 -16.62 -2.20
C GLY A 465 -15.76 -16.53 -1.28
N ILE A 466 -15.56 -16.14 -0.03
CA ILE A 466 -16.71 -15.81 0.82
C ILE A 466 -17.33 -14.49 0.32
N PRO A 467 -18.65 -14.41 0.06
CA PRO A 467 -19.32 -13.15 -0.26
C PRO A 467 -19.07 -12.13 0.86
N ARG A 468 -18.32 -11.07 0.58
CA ARG A 468 -18.08 -10.01 1.55
C ARG A 468 -19.23 -9.03 1.55
N LYS A 469 -19.88 -8.87 2.70
CA LYS A 469 -20.85 -7.79 2.97
C LYS A 469 -20.14 -6.60 3.62
N ILE A 470 -19.09 -6.07 3.00
CA ILE A 470 -18.34 -4.96 3.58
C ILE A 470 -18.74 -3.68 2.86
N LYS A 471 -19.88 -3.12 3.31
CA LYS A 471 -20.43 -1.79 2.97
C LYS A 471 -20.63 -1.49 1.49
N GLU A 472 -21.90 -1.63 1.08
CA GLU A 472 -22.35 -1.50 -0.31
C GLU A 472 -21.65 -2.53 -1.20
N GLN A 473 -22.42 -3.23 -2.02
CA GLN A 473 -21.80 -4.03 -3.06
C GLN A 473 -20.91 -3.06 -3.85
N SER A 474 -19.60 -3.34 -3.91
CA SER A 474 -18.69 -2.66 -4.83
C SER A 474 -19.45 -2.46 -6.16
N PRO A 475 -19.31 -1.32 -6.87
CA PRO A 475 -19.95 -1.15 -8.17
C PRO A 475 -19.66 -2.30 -9.16
N LEU A 476 -18.63 -3.09 -8.87
CA LEU A 476 -18.22 -4.29 -9.60
C LEU A 476 -18.92 -5.58 -9.19
N ALA A 477 -19.53 -5.65 -8.00
CA ALA A 477 -20.09 -6.89 -7.47
C ALA A 477 -21.23 -7.42 -8.36
N SER A 478 -22.13 -6.56 -8.84
CA SER A 478 -23.17 -6.96 -9.80
C SER A 478 -22.63 -7.23 -11.21
N GLN A 479 -21.45 -6.69 -11.55
CA GLN A 479 -20.81 -6.88 -12.86
C GLN A 479 -19.99 -8.17 -12.91
N SER A 480 -19.83 -8.88 -11.78
CA SER A 480 -18.97 -10.06 -11.64
C SER A 480 -19.71 -11.35 -11.24
N ASP A 481 -21.05 -11.37 -11.27
CA ASP A 481 -21.88 -12.50 -10.83
C ASP A 481 -21.56 -13.85 -11.52
N ASN A 482 -21.08 -13.80 -12.77
CA ASN A 482 -20.70 -14.99 -13.56
C ASN A 482 -19.18 -15.24 -13.57
N TYR A 483 -18.44 -14.56 -12.70
CA TYR A 483 -17.00 -14.66 -12.57
C TYR A 483 -16.61 -15.16 -11.20
N GLY A 484 -15.35 -15.55 -11.07
CA GLY A 484 -14.77 -15.85 -9.78
C GLY A 484 -13.27 -15.70 -9.83
N PRO A 485 -12.63 -15.85 -8.67
CA PRO A 485 -11.20 -15.70 -8.59
C PRO A 485 -10.52 -16.88 -9.31
N LEU A 486 -9.53 -16.58 -10.16
CA LEU A 486 -8.71 -17.57 -10.85
C LEU A 486 -7.75 -18.23 -9.84
N SER A 487 -8.27 -19.18 -9.06
CA SER A 487 -7.62 -19.65 -7.83
C SER A 487 -6.46 -20.60 -8.05
N GLU A 488 -6.53 -21.44 -9.08
CA GLU A 488 -5.55 -22.49 -9.31
C GLU A 488 -5.41 -22.75 -10.82
N PRO A 489 -4.23 -22.52 -11.42
CA PRO A 489 -4.00 -22.87 -12.81
C PRO A 489 -4.04 -24.39 -12.98
N LEU A 490 -4.67 -24.86 -14.06
CA LEU A 490 -4.86 -26.28 -14.35
C LEU A 490 -3.98 -26.74 -15.51
N THR A 491 -4.07 -26.07 -16.65
CA THR A 491 -3.37 -26.44 -17.89
C THR A 491 -3.42 -25.32 -18.93
N GLU A 492 -2.69 -25.48 -20.03
CA GLU A 492 -2.61 -24.52 -21.14
C GLU A 492 -2.78 -25.19 -22.50
N ALA A 493 -3.38 -24.48 -23.45
CA ALA A 493 -3.52 -24.89 -24.84
C ALA A 493 -3.39 -23.67 -25.75
N VAL A 494 -2.96 -23.87 -26.99
CA VAL A 494 -2.87 -22.78 -27.99
C VAL A 494 -4.11 -22.82 -28.87
N ALA A 495 -4.77 -21.67 -29.04
CA ALA A 495 -5.88 -21.53 -29.98
C ALA A 495 -5.37 -21.68 -31.42
N ASP A 496 -6.03 -22.52 -32.21
CA ASP A 496 -5.65 -22.78 -33.59
C ASP A 496 -5.90 -21.57 -34.52
N ARG A 497 -5.65 -21.76 -35.82
CA ARG A 497 -5.86 -20.71 -36.83
C ARG A 497 -7.31 -20.24 -36.96
N ASP A 498 -8.26 -21.08 -36.57
CA ASP A 498 -9.69 -20.78 -36.56
C ASP A 498 -10.15 -20.27 -35.18
N GLY A 499 -9.21 -20.08 -34.24
CA GLY A 499 -9.44 -19.60 -32.88
C GLY A 499 -9.90 -20.67 -31.90
N LYS A 500 -9.95 -21.94 -32.30
CA LYS A 500 -10.46 -23.02 -31.45
C LYS A 500 -9.40 -23.52 -30.48
N PHE A 501 -9.80 -23.77 -29.24
CA PHE A 501 -8.99 -24.47 -28.25
C PHE A 501 -9.79 -25.62 -27.64
N SER A 502 -9.08 -26.63 -27.13
CA SER A 502 -9.68 -27.78 -26.46
C SER A 502 -8.77 -28.26 -25.33
N PHE A 503 -9.37 -28.68 -24.22
CA PHE A 503 -8.71 -29.36 -23.11
C PHE A 503 -9.38 -30.71 -22.86
N THR A 504 -8.60 -31.74 -22.62
CA THR A 504 -9.09 -33.01 -22.09
C THR A 504 -8.48 -33.21 -20.71
N LEU A 505 -9.33 -33.28 -19.69
CA LEU A 505 -8.90 -33.43 -18.30
C LEU A 505 -9.50 -34.70 -17.68
N ASP A 506 -8.65 -35.48 -17.04
CA ASP A 506 -8.98 -36.49 -16.04
C ASP A 506 -8.77 -35.86 -14.65
N ASN A 507 -9.66 -36.13 -13.67
CA ASN A 507 -9.60 -35.63 -12.28
C ASN A 507 -10.27 -34.27 -11.96
N LEU A 508 -11.29 -33.86 -12.72
CA LEU A 508 -12.24 -32.85 -12.24
C LEU A 508 -13.45 -33.50 -11.58
N THR A 509 -13.94 -32.90 -10.50
CA THR A 509 -15.13 -33.38 -9.79
C THR A 509 -16.38 -32.64 -10.26
N PRO A 510 -17.57 -33.26 -10.26
CA PRO A 510 -18.82 -32.55 -10.47
C PRO A 510 -18.97 -31.36 -9.52
N GLY A 511 -19.50 -30.25 -10.01
CA GLY A 511 -19.58 -28.97 -9.30
C GLY A 511 -18.31 -28.12 -9.36
N THR A 512 -17.22 -28.60 -9.98
CA THR A 512 -16.04 -27.76 -10.23
C THR A 512 -16.41 -26.60 -11.14
N ILE A 513 -16.05 -25.39 -10.74
CA ILE A 513 -16.17 -24.18 -11.56
C ILE A 513 -14.81 -23.90 -12.21
N ILE A 514 -14.83 -23.57 -13.49
CA ILE A 514 -13.63 -23.25 -14.29
C ILE A 514 -13.79 -21.90 -14.97
N SER A 515 -12.67 -21.25 -15.23
CA SER A 515 -12.55 -20.05 -16.08
C SER A 515 -11.21 -20.11 -16.83
N ALA A 516 -10.98 -19.21 -17.76
CA ALA A 516 -9.76 -19.18 -18.56
C ALA A 516 -9.34 -17.75 -18.89
N ILE A 517 -8.07 -17.55 -19.23
CA ILE A 517 -7.54 -16.31 -19.79
C ILE A 517 -6.81 -16.62 -21.09
N ALA A 518 -6.76 -15.66 -22.01
CA ALA A 518 -5.95 -15.72 -23.21
C ALA A 518 -4.75 -14.78 -23.06
N THR A 519 -3.56 -15.27 -23.41
CA THR A 519 -2.34 -14.48 -23.45
C THR A 519 -1.74 -14.53 -24.85
N LYS A 520 -1.34 -13.37 -25.36
CA LYS A 520 -0.61 -13.26 -26.63
C LYS A 520 0.49 -12.21 -26.45
N PRO A 521 1.78 -12.55 -26.69
CA PRO A 521 2.89 -11.62 -26.45
C PRO A 521 2.71 -10.23 -27.10
N ASP A 522 2.14 -10.18 -28.30
CA ASP A 522 1.95 -8.91 -29.03
C ASP A 522 0.83 -8.03 -28.47
N TYR A 523 -0.06 -8.58 -27.64
CA TYR A 523 -1.25 -7.90 -27.09
C TYR A 523 -1.21 -7.73 -25.58
N GLY A 524 -0.84 -8.78 -24.85
CA GLY A 524 -0.92 -8.89 -23.40
C GLY A 524 -1.79 -10.06 -22.98
N THR A 525 -2.35 -9.97 -21.78
CA THR A 525 -3.30 -10.95 -21.22
C THR A 525 -4.71 -10.37 -21.17
N SER A 526 -5.72 -11.21 -21.45
CA SER A 526 -7.13 -10.87 -21.42
C SER A 526 -7.71 -10.81 -20.01
N GLU A 527 -8.92 -10.29 -19.92
CA GLU A 527 -9.82 -10.58 -18.80
C GLU A 527 -10.17 -12.08 -18.72
N PRO A 528 -10.69 -12.55 -17.58
CA PRO A 528 -11.20 -13.91 -17.46
C PRO A 528 -12.38 -14.18 -18.39
N ALA A 529 -12.52 -15.44 -18.80
CA ALA A 529 -13.74 -15.98 -19.40
C ALA A 529 -14.86 -16.05 -18.37
N PHE A 530 -16.11 -16.04 -18.84
CA PHE A 530 -17.24 -16.43 -18.01
C PHE A 530 -17.03 -17.84 -17.43
N ASN A 531 -17.48 -18.03 -16.19
CA ASN A 531 -17.37 -19.32 -15.53
C ASN A 531 -18.17 -20.40 -16.27
N ALA A 532 -17.60 -21.59 -16.39
CA ALA A 532 -18.31 -22.81 -16.76
C ALA A 532 -18.28 -23.82 -15.61
N THR A 533 -19.24 -24.74 -15.59
CA THR A 533 -19.38 -25.77 -14.54
C THR A 533 -19.18 -27.16 -15.12
N ILE A 534 -18.44 -27.99 -14.39
CA ILE A 534 -18.32 -29.42 -14.68
C ILE A 534 -19.45 -30.17 -13.98
N ASN A 535 -20.26 -30.90 -14.74
CA ASN A 535 -21.41 -31.66 -14.26
C ASN A 535 -21.23 -33.16 -14.48
N SER A 536 -22.09 -33.95 -13.84
CA SER A 536 -22.26 -35.38 -14.07
C SER A 536 -23.72 -35.67 -14.44
N LEU A 537 -23.94 -36.69 -15.26
CA LEU A 537 -25.27 -37.16 -15.65
C LEU A 537 -26.04 -37.81 -14.47
N ASN A 538 -25.34 -38.22 -13.41
CA ASN A 538 -25.90 -38.87 -12.21
C ASN A 538 -25.69 -38.01 -10.93
N GLN A 539 -26.67 -37.14 -10.67
CA GLN A 539 -27.07 -36.48 -9.40
C GLN A 539 -26.21 -35.44 -8.63
N SER A 540 -27.04 -34.53 -8.07
CA SER A 540 -27.04 -33.62 -6.90
C SER A 540 -25.88 -32.67 -6.60
N LYS A 541 -26.25 -31.39 -6.50
CA LYS A 541 -25.47 -30.27 -5.96
C LYS A 541 -24.97 -30.56 -4.54
N ALA A 542 -23.65 -30.57 -4.36
CA ALA A 542 -23.03 -30.53 -3.05
C ALA A 542 -23.06 -29.10 -2.49
N THR A 543 -23.47 -28.96 -1.23
CA THR A 543 -23.39 -27.71 -0.48
C THR A 543 -22.04 -27.64 0.24
N ILE A 544 -21.25 -26.62 -0.06
CA ILE A 544 -19.95 -26.38 0.59
C ILE A 544 -20.16 -25.37 1.72
N GLU A 545 -19.94 -25.79 2.97
CA GLU A 545 -19.82 -24.87 4.11
C GLU A 545 -18.45 -24.17 4.09
N ARG A 546 -18.43 -22.88 4.40
CA ARG A 546 -17.22 -22.03 4.36
C ARG A 546 -17.07 -21.28 5.67
N SER A 547 -15.90 -21.39 6.30
CA SER A 547 -15.55 -20.64 7.51
C SER A 547 -14.84 -19.33 7.15
N LEU A 548 -15.30 -18.22 7.74
CA LEU A 548 -14.69 -16.90 7.64
C LEU A 548 -13.57 -16.75 8.68
N SER A 549 -12.33 -16.57 8.23
CA SER A 549 -11.23 -16.07 9.08
C SER A 549 -10.49 -14.96 8.35
N LEU A 550 -10.38 -13.78 8.97
CA LEU A 550 -9.58 -12.68 8.42
C LEU A 550 -8.09 -13.11 8.31
N PRO A 551 -7.38 -12.68 7.25
CA PRO A 551 -6.01 -13.06 7.02
C PRO A 551 -5.10 -12.30 7.97
N ASN A 552 -4.24 -13.01 8.69
CA ASN A 552 -3.14 -12.40 9.42
C ASN A 552 -2.06 -11.95 8.44
N CYS A 553 -1.54 -10.73 8.59
CA CYS A 553 -0.46 -10.23 7.74
C CYS A 553 0.85 -10.94 8.03
N THR A 554 1.26 -10.97 9.31
CA THR A 554 2.52 -11.56 9.77
C THR A 554 2.33 -12.38 11.04
N THR A 555 3.20 -13.37 11.22
CA THR A 555 3.14 -14.31 12.35
C THR A 555 4.43 -14.21 13.16
N LYS A 556 4.30 -13.99 14.47
CA LYS A 556 5.45 -14.01 15.37
C LYS A 556 6.02 -15.44 15.44
N PRO A 557 7.36 -15.62 15.43
CA PRO A 557 7.96 -16.92 15.69
C PRO A 557 7.44 -17.47 17.01
N VAL A 558 6.91 -18.68 16.97
CA VAL A 558 6.55 -19.40 18.20
C VAL A 558 7.87 -19.75 18.88
N VAL A 559 8.16 -19.10 20.00
CA VAL A 559 9.25 -19.54 20.88
C VAL A 559 8.88 -20.97 21.29
N GLU A 560 9.73 -21.93 20.99
CA GLU A 560 9.59 -23.31 21.46
C GLU A 560 9.86 -23.32 22.97
N ILE A 561 8.91 -22.82 23.75
CA ILE A 561 8.93 -22.90 25.19
C ILE A 561 8.76 -24.40 25.49
N ALA A 562 9.75 -25.00 26.13
CA ALA A 562 9.62 -26.36 26.66
C ALA A 562 8.26 -26.45 27.36
N LYS A 563 7.42 -27.41 26.92
CA LYS A 563 6.05 -27.59 27.40
C LYS A 563 6.00 -27.32 28.90
N PRO A 564 5.37 -26.22 29.36
CA PRO A 564 5.23 -25.98 30.78
C PRO A 564 4.56 -27.20 31.41
N PRO A 565 4.97 -27.64 32.61
CA PRO A 565 4.30 -28.74 33.30
C PRO A 565 2.81 -28.41 33.38
N VAL A 566 1.96 -29.40 33.05
CA VAL A 566 0.51 -29.27 32.94
C VAL A 566 -0.05 -28.53 34.16
N GLN A 567 -0.36 -27.24 33.96
CA GLN A 567 -1.17 -26.49 34.92
C GLN A 567 -2.64 -26.89 34.70
N PRO A 568 -3.42 -27.05 35.77
CA PRO A 568 -4.84 -27.35 35.65
C PRO A 568 -5.53 -26.28 34.80
N GLU A 569 -6.38 -26.73 33.86
CA GLU A 569 -7.11 -25.88 32.92
C GLU A 569 -7.76 -24.68 33.62
N ILE A 570 -7.27 -23.49 33.30
CA ILE A 570 -8.01 -22.26 33.57
C ILE A 570 -9.18 -22.26 32.59
N LYS A 571 -10.41 -22.33 33.12
CA LYS A 571 -11.63 -22.15 32.34
C LYS A 571 -11.50 -20.87 31.49
N PRO A 572 -11.89 -20.91 30.19
CA PRO A 572 -11.91 -19.71 29.36
C PRO A 572 -12.72 -18.62 30.06
N SER A 573 -12.14 -17.43 30.24
CA SER A 573 -12.91 -16.27 30.68
C SER A 573 -13.92 -15.92 29.58
N GLU A 574 -15.17 -15.72 29.96
CA GLU A 574 -16.25 -15.36 29.04
C GLU A 574 -15.93 -14.10 28.20
N PRO A 575 -16.41 -14.01 26.95
CA PRO A 575 -16.25 -12.82 26.13
C PRO A 575 -16.87 -11.59 26.81
N ILE A 576 -16.20 -10.43 26.68
CA ILE A 576 -16.69 -9.16 27.22
C ILE A 576 -17.95 -8.77 26.45
N LYS A 577 -19.11 -8.88 27.10
CA LYS A 577 -20.41 -8.42 26.56
C LYS A 577 -20.57 -6.93 26.86
N LEU A 578 -20.67 -6.11 25.82
CA LEU A 578 -20.84 -4.66 25.96
C LEU A 578 -22.21 -4.23 25.41
N ASN A 579 -23.03 -3.60 26.26
CA ASN A 579 -24.32 -3.04 25.88
C ASN A 579 -24.15 -1.57 25.52
N VAL A 580 -24.42 -1.21 24.26
CA VAL A 580 -24.23 0.17 23.76
C VAL A 580 -25.39 0.57 22.86
N PRO A 581 -25.92 1.80 22.99
CA PRO A 581 -26.87 2.36 22.04
C PRO A 581 -26.29 2.45 20.63
N ARG A 582 -27.11 2.18 19.61
CA ARG A 582 -26.69 2.26 18.20
C ARG A 582 -27.35 3.37 17.39
N ASN A 583 -28.27 4.13 17.94
CA ASN A 583 -29.02 5.14 17.20
C ASN A 583 -29.29 6.40 18.02
N ILE A 584 -29.39 7.54 17.34
CA ILE A 584 -29.96 8.78 17.88
C ILE A 584 -30.97 9.37 16.89
N HIS A 585 -31.94 10.14 17.38
CA HIS A 585 -33.03 10.68 16.57
C HIS A 585 -33.00 12.21 16.47
N PHE A 586 -33.67 12.73 15.44
CA PHE A 586 -33.72 14.15 15.11
C PHE A 586 -35.16 14.63 14.91
N ALA A 587 -35.42 15.87 15.30
CA ALA A 587 -36.67 16.56 14.96
C ALA A 587 -36.84 16.73 13.43
N LEU A 588 -38.07 16.97 13.02
CA LEU A 588 -38.43 17.28 11.63
C LEU A 588 -37.58 18.45 11.13
N ASP A 589 -36.95 18.26 9.98
CA ASP A 589 -36.15 19.28 9.30
C ASP A 589 -34.99 19.88 10.13
N ARG A 590 -34.47 19.08 11.06
CA ARG A 590 -33.40 19.50 11.98
C ARG A 590 -32.22 18.53 11.97
N ALA A 591 -31.04 19.08 12.29
CA ALA A 591 -29.79 18.36 12.46
C ALA A 591 -29.07 18.69 13.79
N ASN A 592 -29.67 19.53 14.65
CA ASN A 592 -29.11 19.82 15.96
C ASN A 592 -29.31 18.64 16.91
N ILE A 593 -28.29 18.35 17.73
CA ILE A 593 -28.35 17.31 18.77
C ILE A 593 -29.25 17.80 19.91
N SER A 594 -30.30 17.03 20.22
CA SER A 594 -31.18 17.34 21.35
C SER A 594 -30.49 17.02 22.69
N PRO A 595 -30.94 17.60 23.82
CA PRO A 595 -30.44 17.21 25.14
C PRO A 595 -30.62 15.72 25.47
N ALA A 596 -31.64 15.06 24.89
CA ALA A 596 -31.86 13.63 25.04
C ALA A 596 -30.83 12.82 24.22
N SER A 597 -30.64 13.18 22.95
CA SER A 597 -29.64 12.56 22.05
C SER A 597 -28.21 12.75 22.56
N ALA A 598 -27.92 13.89 23.20
CA ALA A 598 -26.66 14.15 23.86
C ALA A 598 -26.35 13.13 24.98
N LYS A 599 -27.36 12.70 25.75
CA LYS A 599 -27.17 11.65 26.78
C LYS A 599 -26.81 10.30 26.16
N VAL A 600 -27.45 9.95 25.05
CA VAL A 600 -27.14 8.73 24.29
C VAL A 600 -25.72 8.78 23.73
N LEU A 601 -25.33 9.92 23.13
CA LEU A 601 -23.98 10.11 22.61
C LEU A 601 -22.90 10.08 23.68
N ASN A 602 -23.18 10.52 24.91
CA ASN A 602 -22.24 10.39 26.02
C ASN A 602 -21.98 8.94 26.41
N GLN A 603 -22.98 8.06 26.31
CA GLN A 603 -22.81 6.62 26.53
C GLN A 603 -21.91 6.01 25.44
N ILE A 604 -22.18 6.36 24.18
CA ILE A 604 -21.35 5.94 23.03
C ILE A 604 -19.91 6.46 23.19
N ALA A 605 -19.71 7.72 23.55
CA ALA A 605 -18.39 8.31 23.76
C ALA A 605 -17.63 7.62 24.91
N THR A 606 -18.32 7.25 26.00
CA THR A 606 -17.71 6.53 27.13
C THR A 606 -17.17 5.19 26.68
N VAL A 607 -17.93 4.44 25.88
CA VAL A 607 -17.50 3.18 25.28
C VAL A 607 -16.28 3.38 24.38
N LEU A 608 -16.32 4.36 23.48
CA LEU A 608 -15.22 4.60 22.55
C LEU A 608 -13.93 5.03 23.26
N LYS A 609 -14.03 5.66 24.43
CA LYS A 609 -12.86 5.94 25.27
C LYS A 609 -12.31 4.70 25.95
N LEU A 610 -13.19 3.83 26.47
CA LEU A 610 -12.80 2.58 27.13
C LEU A 610 -12.15 1.59 26.14
N TYR A 611 -12.56 1.64 24.87
CA TYR A 611 -12.07 0.77 23.81
C TYR A 611 -11.40 1.58 22.69
N PRO A 612 -10.12 1.99 22.86
CA PRO A 612 -9.45 2.93 21.95
C PRO A 612 -9.26 2.43 20.51
N TYR A 613 -9.32 1.11 20.29
CA TYR A 613 -9.19 0.49 18.96
C TYR A 613 -10.51 0.31 18.21
N MET A 614 -11.64 0.64 18.84
CA MET A 614 -12.97 0.53 18.23
C MET A 614 -13.19 1.71 17.27
N MET A 615 -13.57 1.44 16.03
CA MET A 615 -13.92 2.47 15.04
C MET A 615 -15.44 2.52 14.87
N ILE A 616 -15.98 3.65 14.46
CA ILE A 616 -17.42 3.81 14.18
C ILE A 616 -17.68 4.41 12.80
N GLU A 617 -18.79 4.03 12.21
CA GLU A 617 -19.40 4.74 11.08
C GLU A 617 -20.74 5.34 11.50
N LEU A 618 -20.93 6.62 11.19
CA LEU A 618 -22.14 7.38 11.48
C LEU A 618 -22.98 7.48 10.21
N GLN A 619 -24.04 6.69 10.16
CA GLN A 619 -24.95 6.61 9.02
C GLN A 619 -26.14 7.56 9.24
N GLY A 620 -26.26 8.61 8.42
CA GLY A 620 -27.35 9.58 8.53
C GLY A 620 -28.57 9.17 7.72
N HIS A 621 -29.77 9.30 8.29
CA HIS A 621 -31.05 8.97 7.64
C HIS A 621 -32.06 10.12 7.74
N THR A 622 -33.02 10.12 6.81
CA THR A 622 -34.21 11.00 6.80
C THR A 622 -35.48 10.20 6.55
N ASP A 623 -36.64 10.83 6.76
CA ASP A 623 -37.89 10.33 6.21
C ASP A 623 -38.04 10.72 4.71
N PHE A 624 -39.02 10.15 4.02
CA PHE A 624 -39.16 10.23 2.56
C PHE A 624 -39.93 11.46 2.05
N ARG A 625 -40.25 12.44 2.90
CA ARG A 625 -41.21 13.50 2.54
C ARG A 625 -40.60 14.65 1.72
N ALA A 626 -39.28 14.76 1.67
CA ALA A 626 -38.58 15.76 0.86
C ALA A 626 -37.96 15.12 -0.38
N SER A 627 -37.37 15.92 -1.27
CA SER A 627 -36.63 15.39 -2.42
C SER A 627 -35.39 14.62 -1.97
N ASP A 628 -35.01 13.56 -2.70
CA ASP A 628 -33.81 12.75 -2.47
C ASP A 628 -32.56 13.59 -2.18
N GLN A 629 -32.30 14.63 -2.98
CA GLN A 629 -31.13 15.50 -2.82
C GLN A 629 -31.16 16.25 -1.48
N TYR A 630 -32.31 16.82 -1.13
CA TYR A 630 -32.50 17.51 0.15
C TYR A 630 -32.28 16.58 1.33
N ASN A 631 -32.83 15.38 1.23
CA ASN A 631 -32.74 14.35 2.26
C ASN A 631 -31.32 13.82 2.42
N LEU A 632 -30.59 13.63 1.33
CA LEU A 632 -29.17 13.29 1.36
C LEU A 632 -28.35 14.38 2.08
N ASP A 633 -28.58 15.65 1.74
CA ASP A 633 -27.88 16.78 2.38
C ASP A 633 -28.25 16.92 3.87
N LEU A 634 -29.52 16.74 4.23
CA LEU A 634 -29.97 16.77 5.62
C LEU A 634 -29.39 15.61 6.43
N SER A 635 -29.32 14.41 5.84
CA SER A 635 -28.73 13.23 6.48
C SER A 635 -27.23 13.42 6.74
N ARG A 636 -26.51 14.06 5.82
CA ARG A 636 -25.09 14.46 6.00
C ARG A 636 -24.93 15.42 7.17
N ARG A 637 -25.75 16.49 7.23
CA ARG A 637 -25.72 17.45 8.34
C ARG A 637 -25.94 16.79 9.71
N ARG A 638 -26.82 15.77 9.79
CA ARG A 638 -27.07 15.00 11.01
C ARG A 638 -25.87 14.16 11.44
N ALA A 639 -25.27 13.44 10.50
CA ALA A 639 -24.08 12.65 10.77
C ALA A 639 -22.88 13.55 11.15
N ASP A 640 -22.72 14.71 10.49
CA ASP A 640 -21.70 15.71 10.84
C ASP A 640 -21.92 16.28 12.24
N ALA A 641 -23.16 16.62 12.62
CA ALA A 641 -23.49 17.09 13.96
C ALA A 641 -23.16 16.03 15.03
N THR A 642 -23.44 14.76 14.72
CA THR A 642 -23.13 13.62 15.59
C THR A 642 -21.62 13.45 15.76
N ARG A 643 -20.86 13.46 14.67
CA ARG A 643 -19.39 13.42 14.68
C ARG A 643 -18.83 14.56 15.50
N ASN A 644 -19.26 15.79 15.25
CA ASN A 644 -18.78 16.99 15.93
C ASN A 644 -19.06 16.93 17.44
N TYR A 645 -20.19 16.36 17.85
CA TYR A 645 -20.47 16.13 19.27
C TYR A 645 -19.50 15.12 19.88
N LEU A 646 -19.26 13.98 19.22
CA LEU A 646 -18.33 12.95 19.71
C LEU A 646 -16.86 13.45 19.73
N LEU A 647 -16.48 14.30 18.78
CA LEU A 647 -15.20 15.02 18.78
C LEU A 647 -15.05 15.89 20.03
N GLN A 648 -16.08 16.67 20.38
CA GLN A 648 -16.08 17.47 21.60
C GLN A 648 -16.02 16.61 22.87
N GLN A 649 -16.55 15.38 22.81
CA GLN A 649 -16.39 14.40 23.89
C GLN A 649 -15.01 13.75 23.90
N GLY A 650 -14.09 14.03 22.96
CA GLY A 650 -12.73 13.50 22.95
C GLY A 650 -12.57 12.15 22.24
N VAL A 651 -13.49 11.81 21.34
CA VAL A 651 -13.31 10.68 20.40
C VAL A 651 -12.47 11.16 19.21
N ASP A 652 -11.42 10.42 18.86
CA ASP A 652 -10.51 10.77 17.76
C ASP A 652 -11.25 10.81 16.40
N PRO A 653 -11.11 11.88 15.59
CA PRO A 653 -11.70 11.97 14.25
C PRO A 653 -11.34 10.79 13.33
N ALA A 654 -10.12 10.24 13.43
CA ALA A 654 -9.67 9.13 12.61
C ALA A 654 -10.45 7.83 12.88
N ARG A 655 -11.19 7.77 14.00
CA ARG A 655 -12.02 6.63 14.40
C ARG A 655 -13.47 6.76 13.94
N MET A 656 -13.84 7.82 13.22
CA MET A 656 -15.22 8.12 12.85
C MET A 656 -15.37 8.36 11.35
N ALA A 657 -16.09 7.47 10.66
CA ALA A 657 -16.53 7.68 9.28
C ALA A 657 -17.96 8.25 9.22
N ILE A 658 -18.30 8.98 8.15
CA ILE A 658 -19.66 9.48 7.91
C ILE A 658 -20.19 8.92 6.60
N LEU A 659 -21.42 8.42 6.64
CA LEU A 659 -22.16 7.95 5.46
C LEU A 659 -23.57 8.56 5.44
N PRO A 660 -23.86 9.55 4.57
CA PRO A 660 -25.22 10.06 4.41
C PRO A 660 -26.03 9.12 3.51
N LEU A 661 -27.21 8.71 3.97
CA LEU A 661 -28.08 7.77 3.25
C LEU A 661 -29.43 8.38 2.84
N GLY A 662 -29.77 9.60 3.28
CA GLY A 662 -31.08 10.20 2.99
C GLY A 662 -32.25 9.29 3.37
N GLU A 663 -33.28 9.20 2.52
CA GLU A 663 -34.40 8.27 2.72
C GLU A 663 -34.17 6.85 2.19
N SER A 664 -32.98 6.56 1.61
CA SER A 664 -32.73 5.30 0.89
C SER A 664 -32.83 4.04 1.78
N LYS A 665 -32.81 4.21 3.10
CA LYS A 665 -32.89 3.15 4.12
C LYS A 665 -33.83 3.56 5.26
N LEU A 666 -35.14 3.51 5.00
CA LEU A 666 -36.17 3.68 6.02
C LEU A 666 -36.15 2.52 7.03
N GLU A 667 -36.20 2.84 8.31
CA GLU A 667 -36.40 1.85 9.37
C GLU A 667 -37.88 1.46 9.48
N LYS A 668 -38.77 2.45 9.35
CA LYS A 668 -40.21 2.25 9.32
C LYS A 668 -40.74 2.69 7.95
N PRO A 669 -41.26 1.78 7.12
CA PRO A 669 -41.79 2.13 5.81
C PRO A 669 -43.17 2.80 5.87
N GLY A 670 -43.76 2.96 7.06
CA GLY A 670 -45.05 3.59 7.27
C GLY A 670 -45.02 5.11 7.09
N ASN A 671 -46.20 5.71 7.06
CA ASN A 671 -46.42 7.14 6.80
C ASN A 671 -47.12 7.82 7.98
N THR A 672 -46.76 7.45 9.21
CA THR A 672 -47.24 8.10 10.44
C THR A 672 -46.17 9.01 11.03
N ILE A 673 -46.60 9.97 11.86
CA ILE A 673 -45.71 10.86 12.64
C ILE A 673 -44.62 10.05 13.38
N VAL A 674 -45.01 8.89 13.94
CA VAL A 674 -44.11 8.00 14.66
C VAL A 674 -43.11 7.34 13.71
N ASP A 675 -43.56 6.83 12.57
CA ASP A 675 -42.67 6.22 11.57
C ASP A 675 -41.62 7.22 11.06
N HIS A 676 -42.04 8.46 10.80
CA HIS A 676 -41.13 9.52 10.39
C HIS A 676 -40.10 9.82 11.47
N ALA A 677 -40.49 9.84 12.75
CA ALA A 677 -39.55 10.06 13.84
C ALA A 677 -38.45 8.98 13.93
N TYR A 678 -38.81 7.71 13.72
CA TYR A 678 -37.83 6.60 13.66
C TYR A 678 -36.88 6.74 12.47
N ASN A 679 -37.39 7.17 11.31
CA ASN A 679 -36.57 7.34 10.11
C ASN A 679 -35.57 8.50 10.21
N ARG A 680 -35.89 9.55 10.98
CA ARG A 680 -35.01 10.69 11.22
C ARG A 680 -33.95 10.34 12.27
N ARG A 681 -32.94 9.57 11.87
CA ARG A 681 -31.91 9.08 12.80
C ARG A 681 -30.49 9.17 12.27
N VAL A 682 -29.52 9.00 13.17
CA VAL A 682 -28.17 8.55 12.84
C VAL A 682 -27.95 7.20 13.49
N GLU A 683 -27.52 6.21 12.70
CA GLU A 683 -27.15 4.87 13.17
C GLU A 683 -25.62 4.78 13.28
N VAL A 684 -25.14 4.16 14.35
CA VAL A 684 -23.73 4.04 14.71
C VAL A 684 -23.31 2.58 14.53
N ILE A 685 -22.45 2.34 13.54
CA ILE A 685 -21.93 1.01 13.23
C ILE A 685 -20.53 0.87 13.83
N PHE A 686 -20.36 -0.03 14.79
CA PHE A 686 -19.09 -0.28 15.48
C PHE A 686 -18.26 -1.34 14.74
N HIS A 687 -16.95 -1.10 14.62
CA HIS A 687 -15.96 -2.00 14.02
C HIS A 687 -14.85 -2.26 15.04
N ASP A 688 -14.63 -3.51 15.44
CA ASP A 688 -13.53 -3.90 16.34
C ASP A 688 -12.50 -4.77 15.58
N LEU A 689 -11.21 -4.50 15.80
CA LEU A 689 -10.09 -5.21 15.17
C LEU A 689 -9.69 -6.49 15.92
N ARG A 690 -10.33 -6.80 17.06
CA ARG A 690 -9.92 -7.89 17.98
C ARG A 690 -11.00 -8.93 18.32
N GLY A 691 -12.17 -8.89 17.69
CA GLY A 691 -13.20 -9.93 17.83
C GLY A 691 -14.02 -9.90 19.13
N VAL A 692 -14.32 -8.71 19.66
CA VAL A 692 -15.29 -8.55 20.76
C VAL A 692 -16.73 -8.69 20.24
N ASP A 693 -17.54 -9.55 20.86
CA ASP A 693 -18.98 -9.66 20.60
C ASP A 693 -19.73 -8.47 21.22
N ILE A 694 -20.18 -7.53 20.39
CA ILE A 694 -20.96 -6.35 20.82
C ILE A 694 -22.45 -6.68 20.69
N ILE A 695 -23.21 -6.55 21.78
CA ILE A 695 -24.67 -6.67 21.76
C ILE A 695 -25.26 -5.27 21.71
N PHE A 696 -25.92 -4.94 20.60
CA PHE A 696 -26.51 -3.63 20.41
C PHE A 696 -27.87 -3.51 21.09
N GLU A 697 -28.11 -2.39 21.77
CA GLU A 697 -29.44 -2.01 22.24
C GLU A 697 -30.04 -0.99 21.28
N ASN A 698 -31.21 -1.33 20.73
CA ASN A 698 -32.09 -0.32 20.14
C ASN A 698 -32.64 0.54 21.27
N GLN A 699 -32.55 1.86 21.13
CA GLN A 699 -33.12 2.78 22.09
C GLN A 699 -33.94 3.85 21.38
N ASP A 700 -35.04 4.24 22.00
CA ASP A 700 -35.99 5.25 21.50
C ASP A 700 -36.16 6.39 22.50
N ALA A 701 -35.27 6.48 23.50
CA ALA A 701 -35.37 7.44 24.60
C ALA A 701 -35.15 8.89 24.16
N ASP A 702 -34.57 9.09 22.97
CA ASP A 702 -34.39 10.40 22.34
C ASP A 702 -35.29 10.62 21.11
N LEU A 703 -36.28 9.75 20.89
CA LEU A 703 -37.23 9.87 19.78
C LEU A 703 -38.00 11.20 19.86
N GLN A 704 -38.00 11.95 18.77
CA GLN A 704 -38.63 13.26 18.68
C GLN A 704 -39.80 13.22 17.69
N LEU A 705 -41.02 13.17 18.21
CA LEU A 705 -42.24 13.32 17.42
C LEU A 705 -42.38 14.76 16.92
N GLU A 706 -43.01 14.93 15.76
CA GLU A 706 -43.18 16.24 15.09
C GLU A 706 -44.38 17.05 15.60
#